data_AF-A0A2M7E2L7-F1
#
_entry.id   AF-A0A2M7E2L7-F1
#
_cell.length_a   1.000
_cell.length_b   1.000
_cell.length_c   1.000
_cell.angle_alpha   90.00
_cell.angle_beta   90.00
_cell.angle_gamma   90.00
#
_symmetry.space_group_name_H-M   'P 1'
#
loop_
_entity.id
_entity.type
_entity.pdbx_description
1 polymer ?
#
loop_
_entity_poly.entity_id
_entity_poly.type
_entity_poly.pdbx_seq_one_letter_code
_entity_poly.pdbx_strand_id
1 'polypeptide(L)'
;MENKIICYLMLFCLIISIKLPAQPVNSDTLQKIALNFYLSDNSNLKNNEVKILSKETIKSDAGIPLYSIFIFSPKGFVIIAEQKNVFPILGYSFDNNYVNDTNNFNFKYWMNNYKKQINIAIQNNKVVTNKINEAWNYFQNIKSNNIKEKTIAPLLTSTWNQNNYYNELCPADAAGPNGHTYAGCVATAMGQIMFYYRWPITGFGSYTYEHPIYGTISADFQNTTYLWDAMANNITFSNLEVAKLLFHIGVSVDMDYGPNGSGMWNHKAAYSYRNYFKYCPETRYIYRDSTTLSWDSLIITNLNNNKPLYYAGWEDTTFTSGHAFVCDGYQSNTFFHFNWGWGGSNDGFYYLAQLNPSGYNFNFCQELIVDIYPDTVNYIYPLNCSGYTEINSSNGTFTDGSSIKQYAKGSNCSWLINPDCGVKIKLLFDKYDIATGDTINIYDGVNEQSPLLESYNNTNFPVTTENSSPTLIGASTKNIYLTFTSDSINEAEGFKSSYSVNYCLSDTIYDLSGTVSDGSGPCDYNVATNCRWIIKPADAQSVTLNFTEFNLATDNVGDYVKVYKNNFLASNVITTYNYLTPPLQPLTVQAPIVGIRFVTNYLTQASGWAFDYSTTITNILESESHPNNAFIYPNPFTNDATISFYSDKLQNANVSIVDVTGKNINNVQLKLIEGINNI
;
A
#
# COMPACT_ATOMS: atom_id res chain seq x y z
N MET A 1 74.08 -47.36 -46.16
CA MET A 1 74.12 -46.02 -46.81
C MET A 1 72.73 -45.80 -47.39
N GLU A 2 71.85 -45.22 -46.57
CA GLU A 2 70.41 -45.16 -46.78
C GLU A 2 69.95 -43.82 -47.36
N ASN A 3 68.79 -43.90 -48.02
CA ASN A 3 68.12 -42.89 -48.82
C ASN A 3 67.18 -41.97 -48.00
N LYS A 4 67.07 -40.72 -48.48
CA LYS A 4 65.91 -39.78 -48.43
C LYS A 4 65.49 -39.13 -47.10
N ILE A 5 65.06 -37.85 -47.22
CA ILE A 5 63.98 -37.08 -46.53
C ILE A 5 64.42 -35.59 -46.49
N ILE A 6 63.93 -34.66 -47.33
CA ILE A 6 62.62 -33.96 -47.36
C ILE A 6 62.38 -33.03 -46.15
N CYS A 7 62.20 -31.73 -46.47
CA CYS A 7 61.53 -30.65 -45.72
C CYS A 7 62.09 -30.14 -44.38
N TYR A 8 62.82 -29.02 -44.44
CA TYR A 8 62.93 -28.04 -43.34
C TYR A 8 62.01 -26.84 -43.63
N LEU A 9 60.77 -26.91 -43.15
CA LEU A 9 59.88 -25.76 -42.94
C LEU A 9 58.70 -26.21 -42.06
N MET A 10 58.97 -26.53 -40.79
CA MET A 10 57.92 -26.66 -39.78
C MET A 10 57.76 -25.33 -39.03
N LEU A 11 56.79 -24.58 -39.53
CA LEU A 11 55.90 -23.66 -38.85
C LEU A 11 55.87 -23.86 -37.32
N PHE A 12 56.54 -22.98 -36.57
CA PHE A 12 56.35 -22.83 -35.14
C PHE A 12 55.05 -22.02 -34.93
N CYS A 13 53.90 -22.66 -35.18
CA CYS A 13 52.60 -22.10 -34.80
C CYS A 13 52.46 -22.23 -33.28
N LEU A 14 53.01 -21.25 -32.57
CA LEU A 14 52.59 -20.88 -31.23
C LEU A 14 51.10 -20.57 -31.30
N ILE A 15 50.25 -21.54 -30.97
CA ILE A 15 48.85 -21.30 -30.60
C ILE A 15 48.91 -20.58 -29.24
N ILE A 16 49.26 -19.30 -29.27
CA ILE A 16 48.85 -18.37 -28.22
C ILE A 16 47.34 -18.32 -28.38
N SER A 17 46.65 -19.12 -27.57
CA SER A 17 45.23 -18.93 -27.33
C SER A 17 45.11 -17.55 -26.72
N ILE A 18 44.82 -16.56 -27.56
CA ILE A 18 44.49 -15.20 -27.14
C ILE A 18 43.23 -15.34 -26.29
N LYS A 19 43.43 -15.42 -24.97
CA LYS A 19 42.37 -15.36 -23.98
C LYS A 19 41.83 -13.93 -24.03
N LEU A 20 40.75 -13.74 -24.78
CA LEU A 20 40.01 -12.48 -24.76
C LEU A 20 39.49 -12.27 -23.33
N PRO A 21 39.87 -11.18 -22.64
CA PRO A 21 39.33 -10.88 -21.31
C PRO A 21 37.83 -10.63 -21.42
N ALA A 22 37.10 -10.92 -20.33
CA ALA A 22 35.70 -10.53 -20.16
C ALA A 22 35.48 -9.08 -20.62
N GLN A 23 34.60 -8.89 -21.61
CA GLN A 23 34.35 -7.58 -22.20
C GLN A 23 33.23 -6.86 -21.44
N PRO A 24 33.53 -5.74 -20.75
CA PRO A 24 32.48 -4.90 -20.18
C PRO A 24 31.57 -4.36 -21.28
N VAL A 25 30.28 -4.21 -20.97
CA VAL A 25 29.30 -3.67 -21.91
C VAL A 25 29.37 -2.15 -21.89
N ASN A 26 29.26 -1.50 -23.06
CA ASN A 26 29.23 -0.04 -23.15
C ASN A 26 27.96 0.51 -22.46
N SER A 27 28.09 1.58 -21.67
CA SER A 27 26.99 2.19 -20.93
C SER A 27 25.81 2.63 -21.82
N ASP A 28 26.04 3.11 -23.04
CA ASP A 28 24.98 3.50 -23.98
C ASP A 28 24.16 2.29 -24.43
N THR A 29 24.83 1.13 -24.56
CA THR A 29 24.16 -0.13 -24.87
C THR A 29 23.27 -0.57 -23.71
N LEU A 30 23.75 -0.46 -22.47
CA LEU A 30 22.98 -0.82 -21.27
C LEU A 30 21.76 0.09 -21.09
N GLN A 31 21.90 1.40 -21.27
CA GLN A 31 20.78 2.34 -21.21
C GLN A 31 19.73 2.03 -22.28
N LYS A 32 20.16 1.73 -23.51
CA LYS A 32 19.26 1.35 -24.59
C LYS A 32 18.49 0.07 -24.28
N ILE A 33 19.18 -0.95 -23.74
CA ILE A 33 18.53 -2.20 -23.31
C ILE A 33 17.51 -1.92 -22.22
N ALA A 34 17.88 -1.16 -21.17
CA ALA A 34 17.00 -0.84 -20.06
C ALA A 34 15.71 -0.16 -20.53
N LEU A 35 15.84 0.87 -21.39
CA LEU A 35 14.71 1.62 -21.91
C LEU A 35 13.83 0.75 -22.82
N ASN A 36 14.43 0.02 -23.76
CA ASN A 36 13.68 -0.83 -24.68
C ASN A 36 12.93 -1.95 -23.95
N PHE A 37 13.55 -2.53 -22.91
CA PHE A 37 12.92 -3.57 -22.09
C PHE A 37 11.75 -3.02 -21.26
N TYR A 38 11.90 -1.84 -20.67
CA TYR A 38 10.81 -1.18 -19.95
C TYR A 38 9.60 -0.91 -20.88
N LEU A 39 9.87 -0.42 -22.09
CA LEU A 39 8.85 -0.07 -23.09
C LEU A 39 8.25 -1.27 -23.81
N SER A 40 8.87 -2.45 -23.75
CA SER A 40 8.28 -3.67 -24.32
C SER A 40 7.14 -4.22 -23.47
N ASP A 41 7.21 -4.04 -22.16
CA ASP A 41 6.18 -4.50 -21.23
C ASP A 41 5.05 -3.47 -21.07
N ASN A 42 5.38 -2.18 -21.23
CA ASN A 42 4.45 -1.06 -21.09
C ASN A 42 4.08 -0.42 -22.43
N SER A 43 3.65 -1.24 -23.40
CA SER A 43 3.40 -0.80 -24.79
C SER A 43 2.37 0.34 -24.97
N ASN A 44 1.55 0.61 -23.95
CA ASN A 44 0.59 1.73 -23.94
C ASN A 44 1.20 3.08 -23.52
N LEU A 45 2.38 3.10 -22.90
CA LEU A 45 3.07 4.33 -22.49
C LEU A 45 3.81 4.94 -23.68
N LYS A 46 3.68 6.26 -23.88
CA LYS A 46 4.44 6.95 -24.92
C LYS A 46 5.90 7.08 -24.49
N ASN A 47 6.83 7.01 -25.44
CA ASN A 47 8.29 7.11 -25.21
C ASN A 47 8.73 8.37 -24.43
N ASN A 48 7.88 9.41 -24.38
CA ASN A 48 8.16 10.69 -23.71
C ASN A 48 7.73 10.71 -22.22
N GLU A 49 7.02 9.69 -21.75
CA GLU A 49 6.44 9.61 -20.39
C GLU A 49 7.34 8.85 -19.41
N VAL A 50 8.31 8.07 -19.91
CA VAL A 50 9.24 7.27 -19.11
C VAL A 50 10.65 7.84 -19.22
N LYS A 51 11.33 8.00 -18.09
CA LYS A 51 12.71 8.49 -18.03
C LYS A 51 13.55 7.65 -17.07
N ILE A 52 14.80 7.40 -17.44
CA ILE A 52 15.81 6.89 -16.51
C ILE A 52 16.18 8.06 -15.57
N LEU A 53 15.84 7.93 -14.29
CA LEU A 53 16.17 8.90 -13.24
C LEU A 53 17.64 8.80 -12.86
N SER A 54 18.13 7.59 -12.67
CA SER A 54 19.51 7.34 -12.24
C SER A 54 19.99 5.97 -12.68
N LYS A 55 21.32 5.81 -12.65
CA LYS A 55 22.04 4.56 -12.87
C LYS A 55 22.97 4.34 -11.70
N GLU A 56 22.82 3.22 -11.00
CA GLU A 56 23.76 2.78 -9.96
C GLU A 56 24.57 1.58 -10.47
N THR A 57 25.89 1.68 -10.45
CA THR A 57 26.77 0.57 -10.87
C THR A 57 27.37 -0.11 -9.66
N ILE A 58 27.07 -1.40 -9.51
CA ILE A 58 27.61 -2.24 -8.45
C ILE A 58 28.89 -2.91 -8.94
N LYS A 59 29.95 -2.76 -8.16
CA LYS A 59 31.30 -3.23 -8.48
C LYS A 59 31.75 -4.32 -7.52
N SER A 60 32.72 -5.13 -7.94
CA SER A 60 33.46 -6.03 -7.06
C SER A 60 34.42 -5.26 -6.16
N ASP A 61 35.00 -5.95 -5.16
CA ASP A 61 36.03 -5.38 -4.28
C ASP A 61 37.28 -4.91 -5.06
N ALA A 62 37.53 -5.50 -6.24
CA ALA A 62 38.58 -5.10 -7.17
C ALA A 62 38.18 -3.92 -8.09
N GLY A 63 37.01 -3.31 -7.89
CA GLY A 63 36.50 -2.20 -8.68
C GLY A 63 35.93 -2.58 -10.05
N ILE A 64 35.74 -3.87 -10.33
CA ILE A 64 35.22 -4.36 -11.62
C ILE A 64 33.68 -4.21 -11.64
N PRO A 65 33.08 -3.54 -12.64
CA PRO A 65 31.63 -3.48 -12.79
C PRO A 65 30.99 -4.87 -12.93
N LEU A 66 30.01 -5.17 -12.08
CA LEU A 66 29.29 -6.45 -12.08
C LEU A 66 27.93 -6.32 -12.74
N TYR A 67 27.13 -5.38 -12.27
CA TYR A 67 25.83 -5.04 -12.82
C TYR A 67 25.47 -3.59 -12.54
N SER A 68 24.51 -3.07 -13.30
CA SER A 68 23.94 -1.75 -13.13
C SER A 68 22.45 -1.81 -12.90
N ILE A 69 21.95 -0.91 -12.06
CA ILE A 69 20.54 -0.75 -11.71
C ILE A 69 20.10 0.56 -12.34
N PHE A 70 19.13 0.49 -13.24
CA PHE A 70 18.50 1.64 -13.87
C PHE A 70 17.18 1.91 -13.18
N ILE A 71 17.03 3.11 -12.60
CA ILE A 71 15.83 3.53 -11.88
C ILE A 71 15.00 4.44 -12.79
N PHE A 72 13.70 4.20 -12.88
CA PHE A 72 12.80 4.89 -13.80
C PHE A 72 11.83 5.84 -13.07
N SER A 73 11.36 6.86 -13.80
CA SER A 73 10.23 7.72 -13.43
C SER A 73 9.06 7.42 -14.39
N PRO A 74 7.81 7.34 -13.90
CA PRO A 74 7.36 7.64 -12.52
C PRO A 74 7.68 6.57 -11.47
N LYS A 75 7.89 5.30 -11.86
CA LYS A 75 8.30 4.21 -10.97
C LYS A 75 9.01 3.11 -11.76
N GLY A 76 9.65 2.17 -11.06
CA GLY A 76 10.25 0.95 -11.64
C GLY A 76 11.78 0.95 -11.72
N PHE A 77 12.35 -0.24 -11.92
CA PHE A 77 13.78 -0.47 -12.09
C PHE A 77 14.10 -1.66 -12.99
N VAL A 78 15.28 -1.66 -13.60
CA VAL A 78 15.85 -2.78 -14.36
C VAL A 78 17.30 -3.00 -13.95
N ILE A 79 17.66 -4.24 -13.60
CA ILE A 79 19.01 -4.66 -13.21
C ILE A 79 19.65 -5.42 -14.37
N ILE A 80 20.76 -4.91 -14.87
CA ILE A 80 21.45 -5.45 -16.06
C ILE A 80 22.89 -5.80 -15.72
N ALA A 81 23.34 -6.99 -16.08
CA ALA A 81 24.74 -7.38 -15.96
C ALA A 81 25.66 -6.49 -16.81
N GLU A 82 26.84 -6.17 -16.29
CA GLU A 82 27.87 -5.38 -16.99
C GLU A 82 28.81 -6.26 -17.82
N GLN A 83 28.64 -7.60 -17.77
CA GLN A 83 29.53 -8.58 -18.41
C GLN A 83 28.79 -9.39 -19.48
N LYS A 84 29.34 -9.46 -20.70
CA LYS A 84 28.70 -10.18 -21.83
C LYS A 84 28.66 -11.70 -21.68
N ASN A 85 29.47 -12.27 -20.79
CA ASN A 85 29.55 -13.72 -20.57
C ASN A 85 28.58 -14.23 -19.51
N VAL A 86 27.61 -13.41 -19.08
CA VAL A 86 26.49 -13.80 -18.23
C VAL A 86 25.17 -13.34 -18.86
N PHE A 87 24.06 -13.88 -18.37
CA PHE A 87 22.73 -13.46 -18.80
C PHE A 87 22.49 -11.96 -18.55
N PRO A 88 21.91 -11.21 -19.51
CA PRO A 88 21.86 -9.74 -19.48
C PRO A 88 20.94 -9.16 -18.40
N ILE A 89 19.65 -9.52 -18.37
CA ILE A 89 18.70 -8.98 -17.41
C ILE A 89 18.68 -9.87 -16.16
N LEU A 90 19.04 -9.31 -15.01
CA LEU A 90 19.12 -10.04 -13.74
C LEU A 90 17.82 -9.98 -12.95
N GLY A 91 17.13 -8.83 -13.01
CA GLY A 91 15.82 -8.64 -12.42
C GLY A 91 15.26 -7.26 -12.73
N TYR A 92 13.96 -7.08 -12.51
CA TYR A 92 13.25 -5.83 -12.79
C TYR A 92 11.96 -5.75 -12.00
N SER A 93 11.42 -4.54 -11.91
CA SER A 93 10.05 -4.28 -11.49
C SER A 93 9.56 -3.04 -12.21
N PHE A 94 8.36 -3.06 -12.77
CA PHE A 94 7.74 -1.87 -13.35
C PHE A 94 6.74 -1.24 -12.39
N ASP A 95 6.37 -1.96 -11.32
CA ASP A 95 5.37 -1.53 -10.36
C ASP A 95 5.91 -1.10 -9.02
N ASN A 96 7.14 -1.51 -8.67
CA ASN A 96 7.80 -1.14 -7.44
C ASN A 96 9.06 -0.30 -7.71
N ASN A 97 9.37 0.61 -6.79
CA ASN A 97 10.59 1.37 -6.84
C ASN A 97 11.78 0.55 -6.33
N TYR A 98 12.95 0.82 -6.89
CA TYR A 98 14.20 0.37 -6.29
C TYR A 98 14.44 1.15 -5.00
N VAL A 99 14.65 0.45 -3.91
CA VAL A 99 15.00 1.03 -2.61
C VAL A 99 16.32 0.43 -2.18
N ASN A 100 17.32 1.27 -1.97
CA ASN A 100 18.59 0.87 -1.38
C ASN A 100 18.43 0.68 0.14
N ASP A 101 17.62 -0.30 0.52
CA ASP A 101 17.35 -0.66 1.91
C ASP A 101 18.36 -1.71 2.37
N THR A 102 19.24 -1.32 3.30
CA THR A 102 20.25 -2.21 3.87
C THR A 102 19.67 -3.30 4.76
N ASN A 103 18.41 -3.17 5.17
CA ASN A 103 17.72 -4.10 6.06
C ASN A 103 16.93 -5.18 5.31
N ASN A 104 16.71 -5.04 4.00
CA ASN A 104 16.12 -6.11 3.18
C ASN A 104 17.15 -7.23 2.95
N PHE A 105 17.31 -8.07 3.98
CA PHE A 105 18.30 -9.15 3.98
C PHE A 105 18.04 -10.20 2.89
N ASN A 106 16.77 -10.42 2.54
CA ASN A 106 16.36 -11.40 1.52
C ASN A 106 16.82 -10.96 0.11
N PHE A 107 16.55 -9.71 -0.26
CA PHE A 107 17.01 -9.14 -1.51
C PHE A 107 18.55 -9.06 -1.54
N LYS A 108 19.18 -8.64 -0.45
CA LYS A 108 20.64 -8.57 -0.33
C LYS A 108 21.30 -9.92 -0.53
N TYR A 109 20.76 -10.97 0.09
CA TYR A 109 21.18 -12.36 -0.11
C TYR A 109 21.13 -12.73 -1.59
N TRP A 110 20.00 -12.48 -2.25
CA TRP A 110 19.82 -12.79 -3.67
C TRP A 110 20.84 -12.06 -4.56
N MET A 111 21.00 -10.76 -4.35
CA MET A 111 21.92 -9.93 -5.12
C MET A 111 23.38 -10.28 -4.86
N ASN A 112 23.73 -10.72 -3.66
CA ASN A 112 25.07 -11.24 -3.34
C ASN A 112 25.36 -12.55 -4.10
N ASN A 113 24.37 -13.42 -4.30
CA ASN A 113 24.52 -14.60 -5.14
C ASN A 113 24.78 -14.24 -6.60
N TYR A 114 24.12 -13.22 -7.16
CA TYR A 114 24.48 -12.71 -8.49
C TYR A 114 25.90 -12.15 -8.53
N LYS A 115 26.34 -11.38 -7.52
CA LYS A 115 27.73 -10.89 -7.45
C LYS A 115 28.73 -12.05 -7.50
N LYS A 116 28.52 -13.10 -6.69
CA LYS A 116 29.37 -14.31 -6.67
C LYS A 116 29.42 -14.96 -8.06
N GLN A 117 28.27 -15.15 -8.71
CA GLN A 117 28.17 -15.73 -10.05
C GLN A 117 28.93 -14.93 -11.11
N ILE A 118 28.75 -13.61 -11.14
CA ILE A 118 29.38 -12.73 -12.13
C ILE A 118 30.89 -12.67 -11.90
N ASN A 119 31.35 -12.53 -10.65
CA ASN A 119 32.77 -12.58 -10.30
C ASN A 119 33.44 -13.86 -10.80
N ILE A 120 32.79 -15.01 -10.60
CA ILE A 120 33.32 -16.31 -11.02
C ILE A 120 33.30 -16.47 -12.55
N ALA A 121 32.32 -15.88 -13.24
CA ALA A 121 32.30 -15.83 -14.69
C ALA A 121 33.45 -14.96 -15.25
N ILE A 122 33.75 -13.82 -14.62
CA ILE A 122 34.89 -12.95 -14.96
C ILE A 122 36.22 -13.68 -14.73
N GLN A 123 36.45 -14.21 -13.52
CA GLN A 123 37.72 -14.83 -13.14
C GLN A 123 38.10 -16.03 -14.02
N ASN A 124 37.12 -16.83 -14.41
CA ASN A 124 37.35 -18.04 -15.18
C ASN A 124 37.39 -17.82 -16.70
N ASN A 125 37.22 -16.58 -17.20
CA ASN A 125 37.07 -16.27 -18.64
C ASN A 125 36.12 -17.26 -19.35
N LYS A 126 34.99 -17.58 -18.70
CA LYS A 126 34.08 -18.63 -19.19
C LYS A 126 33.56 -18.28 -20.57
N VAL A 127 33.52 -19.29 -21.45
CA VAL A 127 33.02 -19.16 -22.83
C VAL A 127 31.56 -18.71 -22.78
N VAL A 128 31.22 -17.71 -23.60
CA VAL A 128 29.84 -17.27 -23.77
C VAL A 128 29.06 -18.39 -24.45
N THR A 129 28.03 -18.91 -23.79
CA THR A 129 27.18 -19.96 -24.37
C THR A 129 26.27 -19.35 -25.45
N ASN A 130 25.80 -20.17 -26.40
CA ASN A 130 24.86 -19.71 -27.44
C ASN A 130 23.62 -19.06 -26.82
N LYS A 131 23.08 -19.64 -25.74
CA LYS A 131 21.94 -19.10 -24.98
C LYS A 131 22.18 -17.68 -24.46
N ILE A 132 23.39 -17.40 -23.96
CA ILE A 132 23.74 -16.05 -23.46
C ILE A 132 23.88 -15.07 -24.62
N ASN A 133 24.54 -15.46 -25.71
CA ASN A 133 24.64 -14.61 -26.91
C ASN A 133 23.27 -14.30 -27.51
N GLU A 134 22.39 -15.29 -27.61
CA GLU A 134 21.01 -15.12 -28.07
C GLU A 134 20.23 -14.16 -27.17
N ALA A 135 20.36 -14.28 -25.84
CA ALA A 135 19.72 -13.36 -24.89
C ALA A 135 20.22 -11.91 -25.08
N TRP A 136 21.54 -11.69 -25.18
CA TRP A 136 22.09 -10.36 -25.44
C TRP A 136 21.59 -9.78 -26.77
N ASN A 137 21.55 -10.58 -27.83
CA ASN A 137 21.03 -10.16 -29.13
C ASN A 137 19.53 -9.83 -29.07
N TYR A 138 18.75 -10.62 -28.33
CA TYR A 138 17.33 -10.39 -28.13
C TYR A 138 17.07 -9.05 -27.44
N PHE A 139 17.63 -8.82 -26.25
CA PHE A 139 17.36 -7.61 -25.48
C PHE A 139 17.93 -6.32 -26.11
N GLN A 140 19.02 -6.41 -26.89
CA GLN A 140 19.52 -5.26 -27.64
C GLN A 140 18.59 -4.82 -28.78
N ASN A 141 17.81 -5.76 -29.32
CA ASN A 141 16.96 -5.57 -30.48
C ASN A 141 15.46 -5.73 -30.18
N ILE A 142 15.08 -5.80 -28.90
CA ILE A 142 13.69 -5.95 -28.46
C ILE A 142 12.86 -4.75 -28.97
N LYS A 143 11.66 -5.04 -29.51
CA LYS A 143 10.72 -4.05 -30.06
C LYS A 143 9.42 -4.10 -29.24
N SER A 144 8.75 -2.95 -29.06
CA SER A 144 7.54 -2.78 -28.25
C SER A 144 6.33 -3.70 -28.53
N ASN A 145 6.37 -4.55 -29.58
CA ASN A 145 5.23 -5.37 -30.00
C ASN A 145 5.47 -6.89 -29.99
N ASN A 146 6.60 -7.34 -29.43
CA ASN A 146 6.99 -8.76 -29.38
C ASN A 146 7.29 -9.08 -27.89
N ILE A 147 6.58 -9.92 -27.13
CA ILE A 147 5.65 -11.00 -27.44
C ILE A 147 4.61 -11.18 -26.29
N LYS A 148 3.47 -11.84 -26.53
CA LYS A 148 2.59 -12.35 -25.45
C LYS A 148 3.26 -13.57 -24.82
N GLU A 149 4.09 -13.37 -23.81
CA GLU A 149 4.68 -14.49 -23.06
C GLU A 149 3.65 -15.05 -22.09
N LYS A 150 3.73 -16.37 -21.84
CA LYS A 150 2.95 -16.97 -20.77
C LYS A 150 3.44 -16.34 -19.47
N THR A 151 2.53 -15.64 -18.80
CA THR A 151 2.80 -14.91 -17.57
C THR A 151 1.74 -15.25 -16.54
N ILE A 152 2.14 -15.30 -15.27
CA ILE A 152 1.24 -15.20 -14.13
C ILE A 152 1.69 -13.95 -13.39
N ALA A 153 0.81 -12.95 -13.37
CA ALA A 153 1.02 -11.74 -12.57
C ALA A 153 1.16 -12.12 -11.08
N PRO A 154 1.80 -11.27 -10.27
CA PRO A 154 1.93 -11.50 -8.83
C PRO A 154 0.56 -11.82 -8.20
N LEU A 155 0.44 -13.01 -7.59
CA LEU A 155 -0.81 -13.46 -6.96
C LEU A 155 -1.08 -12.74 -5.64
N LEU A 156 -0.03 -12.32 -4.92
CA LEU A 156 -0.17 -11.60 -3.67
C LEU A 156 -0.42 -10.11 -3.92
N THR A 157 -1.32 -9.55 -3.14
CA THR A 157 -1.55 -8.10 -3.02
C THR A 157 -0.94 -7.51 -1.76
N SER A 158 -0.56 -8.35 -0.79
CA SER A 158 0.12 -7.92 0.43
C SER A 158 1.57 -7.51 0.14
N THR A 159 2.03 -6.49 0.84
CA THR A 159 3.43 -6.06 0.88
C THR A 159 3.85 -5.97 2.34
N TRP A 160 3.81 -7.10 3.05
CA TRP A 160 4.08 -7.12 4.49
C TRP A 160 5.57 -6.95 4.81
N ASN A 161 5.84 -6.50 6.03
CA ASN A 161 7.18 -6.30 6.57
C ASN A 161 7.36 -7.17 7.83
N GLN A 162 8.47 -6.98 8.55
CA GLN A 162 8.85 -7.75 9.74
C GLN A 162 9.08 -6.88 10.98
N ASN A 163 9.02 -5.55 10.82
CA ASN A 163 9.33 -4.56 11.83
C ASN A 163 8.04 -3.89 12.33
N ASN A 164 8.08 -2.56 12.56
CA ASN A 164 7.00 -1.78 13.17
C ASN A 164 5.61 -2.21 12.71
N TYR A 165 4.69 -2.30 13.66
CA TYR A 165 3.31 -2.77 13.49
C TYR A 165 3.17 -4.28 13.20
N TYR A 166 4.05 -4.86 12.38
CA TYR A 166 4.04 -6.30 12.10
C TYR A 166 4.51 -7.13 13.30
N ASN A 167 5.33 -6.54 14.18
CA ASN A 167 5.94 -7.20 15.33
C ASN A 167 5.36 -6.81 16.70
N GLU A 168 4.22 -6.10 16.75
CA GLU A 168 3.65 -5.55 17.99
C GLU A 168 3.38 -6.61 19.08
N LEU A 169 3.13 -7.86 18.68
CA LEU A 169 2.88 -8.98 19.59
C LEU A 169 4.08 -9.91 19.77
N CYS A 170 5.21 -9.60 19.14
CA CYS A 170 6.47 -10.34 19.35
C CYS A 170 7.09 -9.96 20.71
N PRO A 171 8.02 -10.77 21.25
CA PRO A 171 8.69 -10.46 22.51
C PRO A 171 9.26 -9.04 22.57
N ALA A 172 9.08 -8.37 23.71
CA ALA A 172 9.61 -7.03 23.93
C ALA A 172 11.14 -7.07 24.04
N ASP A 173 11.82 -6.21 23.27
CA ASP A 173 13.27 -6.01 23.31
C ASP A 173 13.59 -4.57 22.89
N ALA A 174 14.20 -3.80 23.80
CA ALA A 174 14.54 -2.39 23.57
C ALA A 174 15.56 -2.17 22.43
N ALA A 175 16.35 -3.18 22.08
CA ALA A 175 17.27 -3.13 20.94
C ALA A 175 16.58 -3.46 19.60
N GLY A 176 15.36 -4.03 19.66
CA GLY A 176 14.58 -4.37 18.48
C GLY A 176 13.78 -3.20 17.93
N PRO A 177 13.27 -3.31 16.68
CA PRO A 177 12.47 -2.27 16.06
C PRO A 177 11.21 -1.98 16.90
N ASN A 178 11.09 -0.71 17.34
CA ASN A 178 9.97 -0.20 18.14
C ASN A 178 9.79 -0.92 19.48
N GLY A 179 10.88 -1.42 20.06
CA GLY A 179 10.85 -2.06 21.38
C GLY A 179 10.42 -3.53 21.37
N HIS A 180 10.39 -4.16 20.20
CA HIS A 180 10.07 -5.57 20.03
C HIS A 180 11.06 -6.26 19.08
N THR A 181 11.26 -7.57 19.24
CA THR A 181 12.01 -8.38 18.28
C THR A 181 11.35 -8.36 16.91
N TYR A 182 12.08 -8.68 15.83
CA TYR A 182 11.46 -8.82 14.50
C TYR A 182 10.43 -9.97 14.46
N ALA A 183 9.41 -9.86 13.60
CA ALA A 183 8.48 -10.97 13.37
C ALA A 183 9.16 -12.18 12.69
N GLY A 184 10.15 -11.92 11.83
CA GLY A 184 10.96 -12.94 11.15
C GLY A 184 10.45 -13.32 9.76
N CYS A 185 11.39 -13.63 8.87
CA CYS A 185 11.10 -13.79 7.44
C CYS A 185 10.22 -15.01 7.15
N VAL A 186 10.37 -16.09 7.93
CA VAL A 186 9.54 -17.29 7.86
C VAL A 186 8.08 -16.95 8.17
N ALA A 187 7.84 -16.20 9.24
CA ALA A 187 6.51 -15.80 9.66
C ALA A 187 5.85 -14.89 8.62
N THR A 188 6.58 -13.89 8.10
CA THR A 188 6.07 -12.99 7.07
C THR A 188 5.78 -13.71 5.76
N ALA A 189 6.66 -14.60 5.29
CA ALA A 189 6.43 -15.35 4.06
C ALA A 189 5.22 -16.29 4.19
N MET A 190 5.09 -16.99 5.32
CA MET A 190 3.92 -17.81 5.59
C MET A 190 2.64 -16.99 5.71
N GLY A 191 2.69 -15.91 6.48
CA GLY A 191 1.53 -15.05 6.75
C GLY A 191 0.95 -14.44 5.49
N GLN A 192 1.80 -13.98 4.55
CA GLN A 192 1.33 -13.45 3.28
C GLN A 192 0.62 -14.50 2.42
N ILE A 193 1.11 -15.75 2.40
CA ILE A 193 0.43 -16.85 1.71
C ILE A 193 -0.90 -17.20 2.41
N MET A 194 -0.93 -17.19 3.75
CA MET A 194 -2.16 -17.41 4.51
C MET A 194 -3.21 -16.33 4.27
N PHE A 195 -2.76 -15.07 4.17
CA PHE A 195 -3.61 -13.93 3.85
C PHE A 195 -4.13 -13.96 2.41
N TYR A 196 -3.33 -14.44 1.46
CA TYR A 196 -3.81 -14.70 0.09
C TYR A 196 -5.00 -15.67 0.07
N TYR A 197 -4.93 -16.75 0.86
CA TYR A 197 -6.02 -17.71 0.99
C TYR A 197 -7.11 -17.29 1.99
N ARG A 198 -6.90 -16.25 2.79
CA ARG A 198 -7.75 -15.91 3.95
C ARG A 198 -8.10 -17.14 4.79
N TRP A 199 -7.08 -17.93 5.13
CA TRP A 199 -7.26 -19.25 5.74
C TRP A 199 -6.23 -19.56 6.84
N PRO A 200 -6.65 -20.23 7.94
CA PRO A 200 -8.02 -20.64 8.29
C PRO A 200 -8.79 -19.57 9.10
N ILE A 201 -10.09 -19.76 9.32
CA ILE A 201 -10.85 -18.93 10.28
C ILE A 201 -10.32 -19.17 11.70
N THR A 202 -10.10 -20.44 12.08
CA THR A 202 -9.43 -20.84 13.32
C THR A 202 -8.40 -21.93 13.03
N GLY A 203 -7.30 -21.96 13.78
CA GLY A 203 -6.28 -22.99 13.65
C GLY A 203 -6.66 -24.30 14.33
N PHE A 204 -5.65 -25.11 14.65
CA PHE A 204 -5.77 -26.39 15.35
C PHE A 204 -4.76 -26.49 16.48
N GLY A 205 -5.24 -26.91 17.66
CA GLY A 205 -4.44 -27.05 18.87
C GLY A 205 -3.79 -25.76 19.36
N SER A 206 -2.81 -25.93 20.23
CA SER A 206 -1.95 -24.89 20.76
C SER A 206 -0.51 -25.38 20.75
N TYR A 207 0.44 -24.46 20.88
CA TYR A 207 1.85 -24.82 20.96
C TYR A 207 2.60 -23.89 21.93
N THR A 208 3.64 -24.42 22.55
CA THR A 208 4.46 -23.72 23.54
C THR A 208 5.88 -24.26 23.49
N TYR A 209 6.86 -23.37 23.57
CA TYR A 209 8.28 -23.71 23.68
C TYR A 209 8.99 -22.72 24.59
N GLU A 210 10.20 -23.08 25.02
CA GLU A 210 11.06 -22.24 25.84
C GLU A 210 12.11 -21.55 24.98
N HIS A 211 12.07 -20.23 24.94
CA HIS A 211 13.07 -19.40 24.29
C HIS A 211 14.22 -19.08 25.27
N PRO A 212 15.49 -19.21 24.89
CA PRO A 212 16.62 -19.03 25.81
C PRO A 212 16.69 -17.63 26.44
N ILE A 213 16.23 -16.61 25.72
CA ILE A 213 16.23 -15.19 26.16
C ILE A 213 14.88 -14.73 26.70
N TYR A 214 13.78 -14.93 25.96
CA TYR A 214 12.46 -14.38 26.30
C TYR A 214 11.56 -15.33 27.12
N GLY A 215 12.06 -16.51 27.50
CA GLY A 215 11.33 -17.47 28.33
C GLY A 215 10.23 -18.22 27.56
N THR A 216 9.17 -18.59 28.26
CA THR A 216 8.05 -19.36 27.70
C THR A 216 7.27 -18.54 26.67
N ILE A 217 7.15 -19.08 25.45
CA ILE A 217 6.36 -18.47 24.36
C ILE A 217 5.29 -19.46 23.91
N SER A 218 4.05 -18.98 23.79
CA SER A 218 2.87 -19.81 23.54
C SER A 218 1.87 -19.15 22.60
N ALA A 219 1.10 -19.97 21.88
CA ALA A 219 -0.05 -19.56 21.08
C ALA A 219 -1.13 -20.65 21.09
N ASP A 220 -2.39 -20.25 21.22
CA ASP A 220 -3.55 -21.14 21.10
C ASP A 220 -4.24 -20.90 19.75
N PHE A 221 -3.94 -21.76 18.78
CA PHE A 221 -4.46 -21.61 17.42
C PHE A 221 -5.94 -22.01 17.33
N GLN A 222 -6.39 -22.96 18.15
CA GLN A 222 -7.74 -23.48 18.13
C GLN A 222 -8.77 -22.46 18.62
N ASN A 223 -8.44 -21.73 19.68
CA ASN A 223 -9.33 -20.74 20.29
C ASN A 223 -9.12 -19.32 19.73
N THR A 224 -8.29 -19.17 18.70
CA THR A 224 -8.06 -17.88 18.03
C THR A 224 -8.79 -17.84 16.69
N THR A 225 -9.60 -16.80 16.52
CA THR A 225 -10.21 -16.44 15.23
C THR A 225 -9.34 -15.43 14.51
N TYR A 226 -8.96 -15.72 13.27
CA TYR A 226 -8.22 -14.80 12.41
C TYR A 226 -9.21 -13.96 11.59
N LEU A 227 -9.26 -12.66 11.88
CA LEU A 227 -10.16 -11.71 11.20
C LEU A 227 -9.52 -11.20 9.91
N TRP A 228 -9.60 -12.00 8.84
CA TRP A 228 -8.96 -11.68 7.56
C TRP A 228 -9.37 -10.32 6.98
N ASP A 229 -10.63 -9.91 7.22
CA ASP A 229 -11.15 -8.63 6.72
C ASP A 229 -10.59 -7.39 7.45
N ALA A 230 -10.02 -7.61 8.63
CA ALA A 230 -9.31 -6.63 9.43
C ALA A 230 -7.80 -6.62 9.18
N MET A 231 -7.30 -7.40 8.21
CA MET A 231 -5.89 -7.43 7.82
C MET A 231 -5.66 -6.59 6.56
N ALA A 232 -4.73 -5.64 6.63
CA ALA A 232 -4.39 -4.73 5.53
C ALA A 232 -3.32 -5.30 4.58
N ASN A 233 -3.32 -4.89 3.30
CA ASN A 233 -2.28 -5.26 2.33
C ASN A 233 -0.90 -4.67 2.73
N ASN A 234 -0.89 -3.47 3.27
CA ASN A 234 0.29 -2.75 3.77
C ASN A 234 -0.09 -2.02 5.05
N ILE A 235 0.85 -1.94 6.00
CA ILE A 235 0.59 -1.41 7.34
C ILE A 235 1.49 -0.21 7.59
N THR A 236 0.87 0.93 7.86
CA THR A 236 1.55 2.20 8.21
C THR A 236 1.19 2.71 9.61
N PHE A 237 0.27 2.03 10.29
CA PHE A 237 -0.18 2.24 11.66
C PHE A 237 -0.66 0.89 12.23
N SER A 238 -0.86 0.80 13.55
CA SER A 238 -1.15 -0.49 14.22
C SER A 238 -2.24 -1.32 13.52
N ASN A 239 -1.95 -2.60 13.33
CA ASN A 239 -2.91 -3.61 12.86
C ASN A 239 -2.61 -4.91 13.60
N LEU A 240 -3.25 -5.05 14.77
CA LEU A 240 -3.03 -6.16 15.68
C LEU A 240 -3.43 -7.52 15.08
N GLU A 241 -4.33 -7.57 14.09
CA GLU A 241 -4.72 -8.82 13.45
C GLU A 241 -3.57 -9.41 12.62
N VAL A 242 -2.84 -8.59 11.87
CA VAL A 242 -1.63 -9.04 11.17
C VAL A 242 -0.52 -9.37 12.18
N ALA A 243 -0.29 -8.53 13.20
CA ALA A 243 0.72 -8.81 14.23
C ALA A 243 0.45 -10.15 14.95
N LYS A 244 -0.81 -10.44 15.26
CA LYS A 244 -1.26 -11.68 15.90
C LYS A 244 -1.01 -12.89 15.04
N LEU A 245 -1.37 -12.81 13.75
CA LEU A 245 -1.10 -13.87 12.79
C LEU A 245 0.40 -14.16 12.71
N LEU A 246 1.23 -13.12 12.53
CA LEU A 246 2.68 -13.28 12.40
C LEU A 246 3.31 -13.85 13.68
N PHE A 247 2.89 -13.37 14.86
CA PHE A 247 3.35 -13.93 16.14
C PHE A 247 2.96 -15.41 16.27
N HIS A 248 1.70 -15.77 15.96
CA HIS A 248 1.23 -17.16 16.02
C HIS A 248 2.01 -18.08 15.08
N ILE A 249 2.29 -17.62 13.86
CA ILE A 249 3.14 -18.36 12.93
C ILE A 249 4.57 -18.47 13.49
N GLY A 250 5.11 -17.42 14.09
CA GLY A 250 6.40 -17.48 14.77
C GLY A 250 6.42 -18.55 15.86
N VAL A 251 5.38 -18.62 16.70
CA VAL A 251 5.26 -19.67 17.72
C VAL A 251 5.20 -21.06 17.10
N SER A 252 4.36 -21.24 16.08
CA SER A 252 4.14 -22.54 15.44
C SER A 252 5.40 -23.11 14.77
N VAL A 253 6.39 -22.26 14.51
CA VAL A 253 7.68 -22.64 13.95
C VAL A 253 8.84 -22.61 14.96
N ASP A 254 8.66 -22.52 16.29
CA ASP A 254 9.80 -22.39 17.26
C ASP A 254 10.68 -21.14 17.04
N MET A 255 10.15 -20.02 16.53
CA MET A 255 10.94 -18.86 16.11
C MET A 255 12.05 -18.47 17.12
N ASP A 256 13.29 -18.43 16.66
CA ASP A 256 14.41 -17.84 17.43
C ASP A 256 14.30 -16.33 17.29
N TYR A 257 13.58 -15.70 18.21
CA TYR A 257 13.29 -14.27 18.18
C TYR A 257 14.56 -13.46 18.47
N GLY A 258 14.72 -12.32 17.79
CA GLY A 258 15.88 -11.47 18.01
C GLY A 258 15.67 -10.00 17.64
N PRO A 259 16.39 -9.07 18.30
CA PRO A 259 16.29 -7.64 18.01
C PRO A 259 16.92 -7.27 16.67
N ASN A 260 17.83 -8.09 16.13
CA ASN A 260 18.50 -7.87 14.83
C ASN A 260 17.96 -8.75 13.71
N GLY A 261 16.94 -9.55 14.00
CA GLY A 261 16.37 -10.54 13.10
C GLY A 261 15.88 -11.75 13.88
N SER A 262 14.81 -12.38 13.38
CA SER A 262 14.23 -13.58 13.96
C SER A 262 14.24 -14.69 12.91
N GLY A 263 14.69 -15.89 13.30
CA GLY A 263 15.01 -16.97 12.37
C GLY A 263 14.50 -18.33 12.79
N MET A 264 14.33 -19.21 11.80
CA MET A 264 13.99 -20.62 12.00
C MET A 264 14.36 -21.44 10.76
N TRP A 265 14.52 -22.75 10.94
CA TRP A 265 14.64 -23.73 9.86
C TRP A 265 13.36 -23.80 9.00
N ASN A 266 13.49 -23.46 7.72
CA ASN A 266 12.38 -23.37 6.76
C ASN A 266 11.53 -24.65 6.64
N HIS A 267 12.11 -25.84 6.85
CA HIS A 267 11.37 -27.10 6.73
C HIS A 267 10.19 -27.20 7.73
N LYS A 268 10.26 -26.50 8.87
CA LYS A 268 9.18 -26.48 9.86
C LYS A 268 7.93 -25.74 9.38
N ALA A 269 8.05 -24.80 8.44
CA ALA A 269 6.90 -24.10 7.88
C ALA A 269 5.89 -25.06 7.21
N ALA A 270 6.37 -26.08 6.48
CA ALA A 270 5.49 -27.09 5.87
C ALA A 270 4.74 -27.90 6.94
N TYR A 271 5.43 -28.28 8.02
CA TYR A 271 4.81 -28.94 9.17
C TYR A 271 3.74 -28.04 9.80
N SER A 272 4.06 -26.76 10.01
CA SER A 272 3.15 -25.82 10.66
C SER A 272 1.86 -25.60 9.86
N TYR A 273 1.96 -25.43 8.54
CA TYR A 273 0.80 -25.32 7.65
C TYR A 273 -0.20 -26.46 7.87
N ARG A 274 0.30 -27.71 7.84
CA ARG A 274 -0.54 -28.91 7.98
C ARG A 274 -1.12 -29.08 9.37
N ASN A 275 -0.29 -28.91 10.41
CA ASN A 275 -0.65 -29.32 11.76
C ASN A 275 -1.37 -28.25 12.58
N TYR A 276 -1.12 -26.97 12.32
CA TYR A 276 -1.70 -25.87 13.10
C TYR A 276 -2.67 -25.01 12.29
N PHE A 277 -2.54 -24.98 10.95
CA PHE A 277 -3.29 -24.05 10.10
C PHE A 277 -4.18 -24.72 9.06
N LYS A 278 -4.44 -26.03 9.19
CA LYS A 278 -5.41 -26.77 8.37
C LYS A 278 -5.14 -26.68 6.86
N TYR A 279 -3.87 -26.70 6.47
CA TYR A 279 -3.48 -26.83 5.07
C TYR A 279 -3.40 -28.29 4.66
N CYS A 280 -3.53 -28.49 3.36
CA CYS A 280 -3.43 -29.74 2.65
C CYS A 280 -2.32 -30.68 3.18
N PRO A 281 -2.61 -31.96 3.43
CA PRO A 281 -1.61 -32.95 3.83
C PRO A 281 -0.42 -33.11 2.86
N GLU A 282 -0.63 -32.86 1.56
CA GLU A 282 0.38 -32.90 0.51
C GLU A 282 1.31 -31.67 0.48
N THR A 283 1.00 -30.60 1.22
CA THR A 283 1.91 -29.45 1.39
C THR A 283 3.27 -29.96 1.88
N ARG A 284 4.35 -29.73 1.13
CA ARG A 284 5.64 -30.40 1.40
C ARG A 284 6.84 -29.52 1.12
N TYR A 285 7.88 -29.78 1.90
CA TYR A 285 9.20 -29.17 1.77
C TYR A 285 10.03 -29.89 0.70
N ILE A 286 10.72 -29.13 -0.14
CA ILE A 286 11.65 -29.63 -1.16
C ILE A 286 12.95 -28.84 -1.08
N TYR A 287 14.06 -29.56 -0.91
CA TYR A 287 15.41 -29.02 -0.98
C TYR A 287 15.99 -29.20 -2.38
N ARG A 288 16.50 -28.11 -2.97
CA ARG A 288 16.96 -28.09 -4.38
C ARG A 288 18.11 -29.06 -4.64
N ASP A 289 19.00 -29.25 -3.68
CA ASP A 289 20.23 -30.02 -3.89
C ASP A 289 19.98 -31.54 -3.83
N SER A 290 18.91 -31.96 -3.17
CA SER A 290 18.59 -33.39 -2.97
C SER A 290 17.43 -33.88 -3.85
N THR A 291 16.76 -33.00 -4.58
CA THR A 291 15.61 -33.37 -5.41
C THR A 291 16.00 -33.73 -6.84
N THR A 292 15.28 -34.70 -7.42
CA THR A 292 15.36 -35.02 -8.86
C THR A 292 14.29 -34.29 -9.67
N LEU A 293 13.40 -33.56 -9.00
CA LEU A 293 12.30 -32.84 -9.63
C LEU A 293 12.83 -31.60 -10.37
N SER A 294 12.22 -31.29 -11.51
CA SER A 294 12.51 -30.06 -12.23
C SER A 294 12.05 -28.85 -11.40
N TRP A 295 13.02 -28.06 -10.92
CA TRP A 295 12.77 -26.93 -10.03
C TRP A 295 11.84 -25.88 -10.66
N ASP A 296 12.12 -25.47 -11.89
CA ASP A 296 11.31 -24.49 -12.61
C ASP A 296 9.90 -25.05 -12.88
N SER A 297 9.79 -26.34 -13.19
CA SER A 297 8.48 -26.99 -13.39
C SER A 297 7.66 -27.05 -12.11
N LEU A 298 8.28 -27.22 -10.93
CA LEU A 298 7.58 -27.18 -9.65
C LEU A 298 6.95 -25.81 -9.42
N ILE A 299 7.72 -24.74 -9.60
CA ILE A 299 7.25 -23.37 -9.42
C ILE A 299 6.14 -23.06 -10.44
N ILE A 300 6.41 -23.26 -11.72
CA ILE A 300 5.46 -22.96 -12.81
C ILE A 300 4.16 -23.75 -12.64
N THR A 301 4.21 -25.03 -12.24
CA THR A 301 3.00 -25.84 -12.06
C THR A 301 2.16 -25.32 -10.90
N ASN A 302 2.77 -24.94 -9.77
CA ASN A 302 2.04 -24.37 -8.64
C ASN A 302 1.40 -23.03 -9.01
N LEU A 303 2.16 -22.12 -9.63
CA LEU A 303 1.65 -20.81 -10.04
C LEU A 303 0.52 -20.89 -11.07
N ASN A 304 0.60 -21.82 -12.03
CA ASN A 304 -0.50 -22.07 -12.98
C ASN A 304 -1.79 -22.61 -12.31
N ASN A 305 -1.70 -23.10 -11.07
CA ASN A 305 -2.84 -23.52 -10.28
C ASN A 305 -3.20 -22.49 -9.20
N ASN A 306 -2.77 -21.23 -9.34
CA ASN A 306 -2.99 -20.14 -8.38
C ASN A 306 -2.49 -20.51 -6.96
N LYS A 307 -1.32 -21.17 -6.88
CA LYS A 307 -0.66 -21.53 -5.63
C LYS A 307 0.65 -20.75 -5.49
N PRO A 308 0.67 -19.63 -4.75
CA PRO A 308 1.94 -18.98 -4.40
C PRO A 308 2.78 -19.93 -3.54
N LEU A 309 4.10 -19.82 -3.67
CA LEU A 309 5.05 -20.72 -3.04
C LEU A 309 5.84 -20.00 -1.97
N TYR A 310 6.05 -20.68 -0.86
CA TYR A 310 7.12 -20.31 0.06
C TYR A 310 8.45 -20.64 -0.62
N TYR A 311 9.35 -19.66 -0.67
CA TYR A 311 10.69 -19.80 -1.20
C TYR A 311 11.70 -19.46 -0.10
N ALA A 312 12.78 -20.21 -0.03
CA ALA A 312 13.90 -19.81 0.81
C ALA A 312 15.26 -20.17 0.21
N GLY A 313 16.32 -19.60 0.79
CA GLY A 313 17.67 -20.01 0.50
C GLY A 313 18.67 -19.69 1.61
N TRP A 314 19.86 -20.28 1.50
CA TRP A 314 20.94 -20.16 2.46
C TRP A 314 22.22 -19.67 1.79
N GLU A 315 23.04 -18.93 2.53
CA GLU A 315 24.33 -18.45 2.01
C GLU A 315 25.33 -19.57 1.73
N ASP A 316 25.33 -20.61 2.56
CA ASP A 316 26.00 -21.89 2.35
C ASP A 316 25.42 -23.00 3.25
N THR A 317 25.96 -24.21 3.15
CA THR A 317 25.54 -25.39 3.92
C THR A 317 26.08 -25.44 5.36
N THR A 318 26.83 -24.41 5.78
CA THR A 318 27.52 -24.35 7.08
C THR A 318 26.99 -23.26 8.01
N PHE A 319 26.40 -22.17 7.48
CA PHE A 319 25.83 -21.07 8.26
C PHE A 319 24.31 -21.18 8.42
N THR A 320 23.84 -20.85 9.62
CA THR A 320 22.45 -20.92 10.09
C THR A 320 21.66 -19.63 9.82
N SER A 321 21.82 -19.01 8.64
CA SER A 321 21.06 -17.82 8.26
C SER A 321 20.25 -18.08 6.99
N GLY A 322 19.01 -18.55 7.17
CA GLY A 322 18.06 -18.76 6.10
C GLY A 322 17.31 -17.47 5.74
N HIS A 323 16.99 -17.29 4.46
CA HIS A 323 16.23 -16.16 3.93
C HIS A 323 14.93 -16.68 3.31
N ALA A 324 13.79 -16.32 3.89
CA ALA A 324 12.47 -16.75 3.41
C ALA A 324 11.68 -15.60 2.78
N PHE A 325 11.02 -15.88 1.67
CA PHE A 325 10.23 -14.95 0.87
C PHE A 325 9.17 -15.72 0.07
N VAL A 326 8.32 -15.02 -0.70
CA VAL A 326 7.23 -15.66 -1.46
C VAL A 326 7.50 -15.56 -2.96
N CYS A 327 7.32 -16.67 -3.68
CA CYS A 327 7.28 -16.70 -5.13
C CYS A 327 5.83 -16.83 -5.60
N ASP A 328 5.31 -15.80 -6.25
CA ASP A 328 3.88 -15.67 -6.53
C ASP A 328 3.56 -15.24 -7.96
N GLY A 329 4.54 -15.25 -8.86
CA GLY A 329 4.34 -14.91 -10.27
C GLY A 329 5.52 -15.33 -11.13
N TYR A 330 5.35 -15.30 -12.45
CA TYR A 330 6.46 -15.56 -13.37
C TYR A 330 6.20 -14.98 -14.76
N GLN A 331 7.29 -14.68 -15.49
CA GLN A 331 7.29 -14.22 -16.87
C GLN A 331 8.26 -15.07 -17.71
N SER A 332 7.80 -15.48 -18.90
CA SER A 332 8.57 -16.25 -19.91
C SER A 332 9.27 -17.51 -19.41
N ASN A 333 8.74 -18.14 -18.37
CA ASN A 333 9.35 -19.30 -17.70
C ASN A 333 10.81 -19.07 -17.23
N THR A 334 11.27 -17.81 -17.15
CA THR A 334 12.68 -17.48 -16.86
C THR A 334 12.83 -16.50 -15.72
N PHE A 335 11.88 -15.60 -15.56
CA PHE A 335 11.81 -14.67 -14.46
C PHE A 335 10.68 -15.05 -13.51
N PHE A 336 10.97 -15.04 -12.23
CA PHE A 336 10.01 -15.36 -11.18
C PHE A 336 9.81 -14.14 -10.31
N HIS A 337 8.55 -13.81 -10.02
CA HIS A 337 8.22 -12.74 -9.12
C HIS A 337 8.52 -13.17 -7.69
N PHE A 338 9.18 -12.29 -6.93
CA PHE A 338 9.43 -12.47 -5.52
C PHE A 338 8.89 -11.27 -4.74
N ASN A 339 8.07 -11.59 -3.74
CA ASN A 339 7.76 -10.70 -2.63
C ASN A 339 8.71 -11.00 -1.48
N TRP A 340 9.57 -10.03 -1.17
CA TRP A 340 10.68 -10.23 -0.22
C TRP A 340 10.25 -10.19 1.24
N GLY A 341 9.02 -9.79 1.57
CA GLY A 341 8.56 -9.60 2.96
C GLY A 341 9.21 -8.38 3.64
N TRP A 342 9.45 -7.31 2.88
CA TRP A 342 10.06 -6.05 3.32
C TRP A 342 9.29 -4.82 2.84
N GLY A 343 7.96 -4.85 2.94
CA GLY A 343 7.14 -3.67 2.64
C GLY A 343 7.02 -3.33 1.16
N GLY A 344 7.19 -4.32 0.26
CA GLY A 344 7.21 -4.10 -1.20
C GLY A 344 8.57 -3.62 -1.74
N SER A 345 9.53 -3.36 -0.85
CA SER A 345 10.87 -2.91 -1.20
C SER A 345 11.57 -3.91 -2.12
N ASN A 346 11.84 -3.49 -3.35
CA ASN A 346 12.47 -4.28 -4.41
C ASN A 346 11.67 -5.52 -4.86
N ASP A 347 10.38 -5.64 -4.55
CA ASP A 347 9.55 -6.73 -5.07
C ASP A 347 9.50 -6.66 -6.60
N GLY A 348 9.67 -7.80 -7.26
CA GLY A 348 9.81 -7.84 -8.72
C GLY A 348 10.19 -9.19 -9.27
N PHE A 349 10.50 -9.21 -10.56
CA PHE A 349 10.82 -10.40 -11.34
C PHE A 349 12.34 -10.61 -11.41
N TYR A 350 12.81 -11.80 -11.04
CA TYR A 350 14.23 -12.13 -10.92
C TYR A 350 14.59 -13.40 -11.68
N TYR A 351 15.78 -13.40 -12.28
CA TYR A 351 16.27 -14.53 -13.07
C TYR A 351 16.76 -15.67 -12.17
N LEU A 352 16.07 -16.82 -12.20
CA LEU A 352 16.35 -17.94 -11.28
C LEU A 352 17.47 -18.87 -11.75
N ALA A 353 17.75 -18.93 -13.05
CA ALA A 353 18.73 -19.85 -13.60
C ALA A 353 20.17 -19.36 -13.39
N GLN A 354 21.14 -20.26 -13.58
CA GLN A 354 22.55 -19.90 -13.51
C GLN A 354 22.86 -18.82 -14.54
N LEU A 355 23.51 -17.74 -14.10
CA LEU A 355 23.89 -16.63 -14.97
C LEU A 355 24.87 -17.06 -16.08
N ASN A 356 25.67 -18.11 -15.82
CA ASN A 356 26.44 -18.81 -16.83
C ASN A 356 26.55 -20.32 -16.49
N PRO A 357 25.94 -21.21 -17.30
CA PRO A 357 25.87 -22.64 -17.00
C PRO A 357 27.17 -23.43 -17.21
N SER A 358 28.24 -22.81 -17.71
CA SER A 358 29.53 -23.47 -17.93
C SER A 358 30.40 -23.51 -16.66
N GLY A 359 30.03 -24.25 -15.62
CA GLY A 359 30.90 -24.55 -14.46
C GLY A 359 30.18 -24.67 -13.11
N TYR A 360 30.73 -24.05 -12.05
CA TYR A 360 30.16 -24.07 -10.68
C TYR A 360 28.65 -23.80 -10.65
N ASN A 361 27.92 -24.62 -9.90
CA ASN A 361 26.48 -24.50 -9.73
C ASN A 361 26.16 -23.65 -8.50
N PHE A 362 25.57 -22.46 -8.72
CA PHE A 362 25.17 -21.50 -7.68
C PHE A 362 23.68 -21.58 -7.34
N ASN A 363 23.00 -22.58 -7.88
CA ASN A 363 21.60 -22.83 -7.63
C ASN A 363 21.41 -23.83 -6.48
N PHE A 364 22.45 -24.06 -5.67
CA PHE A 364 22.34 -24.90 -4.49
C PHE A 364 21.79 -24.11 -3.30
N CYS A 365 21.40 -24.82 -2.24
CA CYS A 365 20.92 -24.25 -0.99
C CYS A 365 19.64 -23.42 -1.13
N GLN A 366 18.72 -23.88 -1.99
CA GLN A 366 17.41 -23.26 -2.17
C GLN A 366 16.30 -24.24 -1.81
N GLU A 367 15.19 -23.69 -1.35
CA GLU A 367 14.12 -24.43 -0.71
C GLU A 367 12.77 -23.94 -1.20
N LEU A 368 11.84 -24.88 -1.35
CA LEU A 368 10.45 -24.62 -1.64
C LEU A 368 9.58 -25.31 -0.61
N ILE A 369 8.46 -24.69 -0.27
CA ILE A 369 7.29 -25.42 0.17
C ILE A 369 6.26 -25.30 -0.95
N VAL A 370 5.93 -26.45 -1.53
CA VAL A 370 5.00 -26.57 -2.66
C VAL A 370 3.68 -27.13 -2.17
N ASP A 371 2.67 -27.06 -3.04
CA ASP A 371 1.35 -27.62 -2.79
C ASP A 371 0.71 -27.03 -1.52
N ILE A 372 1.00 -25.75 -1.24
CA ILE A 372 0.37 -24.97 -0.17
C ILE A 372 -1.03 -24.60 -0.64
N TYR A 373 -2.06 -25.25 -0.10
CA TYR A 373 -3.45 -24.86 -0.29
C TYR A 373 -4.30 -25.32 0.91
N PRO A 374 -5.43 -24.65 1.20
CA PRO A 374 -6.35 -25.04 2.26
C PRO A 374 -6.79 -26.50 2.14
N ASP A 375 -6.89 -27.23 3.25
CA ASP A 375 -7.42 -28.60 3.24
C ASP A 375 -8.95 -28.57 3.05
N THR A 376 -9.37 -28.67 1.79
CA THR A 376 -10.79 -28.70 1.41
C THR A 376 -11.42 -30.10 1.51
N VAL A 377 -10.65 -31.12 1.90
CA VAL A 377 -11.15 -32.49 2.09
C VAL A 377 -11.76 -32.61 3.48
N ASN A 378 -11.04 -32.11 4.49
CA ASN A 378 -11.46 -32.19 5.88
C ASN A 378 -12.17 -30.94 6.39
N TYR A 379 -12.05 -29.81 5.69
CA TYR A 379 -12.64 -28.53 6.10
C TYR A 379 -13.35 -27.82 4.95
N ILE A 380 -14.31 -26.97 5.30
CA ILE A 380 -15.04 -26.15 4.33
C ILE A 380 -14.28 -24.84 4.15
N TYR A 381 -13.79 -24.61 2.93
CA TYR A 381 -13.17 -23.34 2.55
C TYR A 381 -14.24 -22.32 2.10
N PRO A 382 -14.18 -21.06 2.56
CA PRO A 382 -15.19 -20.04 2.23
C PRO A 382 -14.98 -19.50 0.80
N LEU A 383 -15.46 -20.25 -0.20
CA LEU A 383 -15.25 -19.96 -1.62
C LEU A 383 -16.06 -18.79 -2.19
N ASN A 384 -16.98 -18.22 -1.43
CA ASN A 384 -17.83 -17.10 -1.85
C ASN A 384 -18.16 -16.25 -0.64
N CYS A 385 -18.46 -14.98 -0.89
CA CYS A 385 -19.08 -14.12 0.09
C CYS A 385 -20.49 -14.65 0.42
N SER A 386 -20.94 -14.37 1.64
CA SER A 386 -22.25 -14.80 2.09
C SER A 386 -22.88 -13.75 2.99
N GLY A 387 -23.98 -13.16 2.54
CA GLY A 387 -24.79 -12.26 3.34
C GLY A 387 -24.05 -11.00 3.78
N TYR A 388 -24.26 -10.61 5.03
CA TYR A 388 -23.78 -9.36 5.61
C TYR A 388 -22.53 -9.57 6.46
N THR A 389 -21.51 -8.74 6.25
CA THR A 389 -20.28 -8.69 7.06
C THR A 389 -20.11 -7.29 7.63
N GLU A 390 -19.92 -7.19 8.95
CA GLU A 390 -19.57 -5.92 9.61
C GLU A 390 -18.07 -5.90 9.95
N ILE A 391 -17.43 -4.77 9.68
CA ILE A 391 -15.99 -4.59 9.83
C ILE A 391 -15.72 -3.35 10.69
N ASN A 392 -15.15 -3.57 11.87
CA ASN A 392 -14.91 -2.54 12.89
C ASN A 392 -13.46 -2.05 12.97
N SER A 393 -12.54 -2.69 12.25
CA SER A 393 -11.13 -2.30 12.22
C SER A 393 -10.92 -0.98 11.48
N SER A 394 -9.87 -0.25 11.86
CA SER A 394 -9.51 1.03 11.24
C SER A 394 -8.80 0.89 9.89
N ASN A 395 -8.34 -0.30 9.54
CA ASN A 395 -7.86 -0.65 8.20
C ASN A 395 -8.07 -2.14 7.96
N GLY A 396 -8.06 -2.51 6.70
CA GLY A 396 -8.17 -3.91 6.32
C GLY A 396 -8.48 -4.05 4.84
N THR A 397 -8.79 -5.28 4.47
CA THR A 397 -9.16 -5.63 3.09
C THR A 397 -10.28 -6.64 3.09
N PHE A 398 -11.27 -6.51 2.24
CA PHE A 398 -12.34 -7.50 2.07
C PHE A 398 -12.45 -7.93 0.61
N THR A 399 -13.12 -9.05 0.37
CA THR A 399 -13.25 -9.69 -0.95
C THR A 399 -14.57 -10.43 -1.05
N ASP A 400 -15.02 -10.67 -2.27
CA ASP A 400 -16.15 -11.56 -2.60
C ASP A 400 -15.85 -13.06 -2.42
N GLY A 401 -14.67 -13.42 -1.90
CA GLY A 401 -14.29 -14.80 -1.56
C GLY A 401 -13.71 -15.60 -2.74
N SER A 402 -13.71 -15.01 -3.94
CA SER A 402 -13.26 -15.60 -5.20
C SER A 402 -11.73 -15.67 -5.37
N SER A 403 -10.96 -15.48 -4.31
CA SER A 403 -9.50 -15.26 -4.41
C SER A 403 -8.73 -16.36 -5.16
N ILE A 404 -9.27 -17.59 -5.18
CA ILE A 404 -8.66 -18.77 -5.82
C ILE A 404 -9.52 -19.38 -6.95
N LYS A 405 -10.76 -18.90 -7.13
CA LYS A 405 -11.73 -19.34 -8.14
C LYS A 405 -12.75 -18.23 -8.37
N GLN A 406 -13.34 -18.18 -9.55
CA GLN A 406 -14.42 -17.24 -9.86
C GLN A 406 -15.56 -17.29 -8.82
N TYR A 407 -16.19 -16.13 -8.57
CA TYR A 407 -17.33 -16.04 -7.64
C TYR A 407 -18.55 -16.79 -8.20
N ALA A 408 -19.43 -17.25 -7.31
CA ALA A 408 -20.65 -17.93 -7.68
C ALA A 408 -21.72 -17.00 -8.28
N LYS A 409 -22.47 -17.53 -9.24
CA LYS A 409 -23.69 -16.90 -9.77
C LYS A 409 -24.76 -16.69 -8.70
N GLY A 410 -25.52 -15.61 -8.80
CA GLY A 410 -26.58 -15.26 -7.85
C GLY A 410 -26.06 -14.84 -6.47
N SER A 411 -24.79 -14.45 -6.37
CA SER A 411 -24.19 -13.92 -5.15
C SER A 411 -24.90 -12.63 -4.73
N ASN A 412 -25.19 -12.52 -3.45
CA ASN A 412 -25.76 -11.33 -2.84
C ASN A 412 -25.09 -11.15 -1.48
N CYS A 413 -24.19 -10.18 -1.44
CA CYS A 413 -23.30 -9.95 -0.31
C CYS A 413 -23.23 -8.47 0.00
N SER A 414 -23.06 -8.15 1.28
CA SER A 414 -22.86 -6.78 1.72
C SER A 414 -21.83 -6.67 2.83
N TRP A 415 -21.18 -5.52 2.87
CA TRP A 415 -20.17 -5.17 3.85
C TRP A 415 -20.51 -3.81 4.46
N LEU A 416 -20.56 -3.74 5.77
CA LEU A 416 -20.59 -2.49 6.52
C LEU A 416 -19.21 -2.25 7.13
N ILE A 417 -18.51 -1.24 6.64
CA ILE A 417 -17.31 -0.72 7.29
C ILE A 417 -17.79 0.30 8.32
N ASN A 418 -17.75 -0.10 9.59
CA ASN A 418 -18.20 0.67 10.75
C ASN A 418 -17.09 0.67 11.79
N PRO A 419 -16.00 1.39 11.52
CA PRO A 419 -14.82 1.34 12.35
C PRO A 419 -15.12 1.94 13.72
N ASP A 420 -14.60 1.31 14.78
CA ASP A 420 -14.85 1.75 16.17
C ASP A 420 -14.34 3.17 16.43
N CYS A 421 -13.33 3.58 15.66
CA CYS A 421 -12.87 4.94 15.57
C CYS A 421 -12.72 5.37 14.12
N GLY A 422 -12.86 6.67 13.87
CA GLY A 422 -13.03 7.14 12.50
C GLY A 422 -13.99 8.28 12.38
N VAL A 423 -13.60 9.29 11.61
CA VAL A 423 -14.58 10.21 11.03
C VAL A 423 -14.64 10.13 9.50
N LYS A 424 -13.58 9.65 8.83
CA LYS A 424 -13.57 9.51 7.36
C LYS A 424 -12.92 8.20 6.93
N ILE A 425 -13.64 7.43 6.12
CA ILE A 425 -13.15 6.20 5.48
C ILE A 425 -12.71 6.51 4.05
N LYS A 426 -11.56 5.98 3.66
CA LYS A 426 -11.15 5.87 2.26
C LYS A 426 -11.21 4.41 1.84
N LEU A 427 -11.79 4.16 0.68
CA LEU A 427 -11.91 2.85 0.06
C LEU A 427 -11.30 2.89 -1.34
N LEU A 428 -10.66 1.80 -1.74
CA LEU A 428 -10.18 1.57 -3.10
C LEU A 428 -10.32 0.09 -3.48
N PHE A 429 -10.22 -0.21 -4.77
CA PHE A 429 -10.19 -1.58 -5.27
C PHE A 429 -8.76 -1.98 -5.61
N ASP A 430 -8.27 -3.06 -5.00
CA ASP A 430 -6.97 -3.66 -5.30
C ASP A 430 -7.05 -4.53 -6.56
N LYS A 431 -8.14 -5.29 -6.69
CA LYS A 431 -8.50 -6.13 -7.84
C LYS A 431 -9.97 -5.90 -8.18
N TYR A 432 -10.29 -5.87 -9.46
CA TYR A 432 -11.66 -5.72 -9.95
C TYR A 432 -11.85 -6.45 -11.28
N ASP A 433 -12.70 -7.47 -11.28
CA ASP A 433 -13.19 -8.14 -12.49
C ASP A 433 -14.56 -8.77 -12.19
N ILE A 434 -15.63 -8.10 -12.60
CA ILE A 434 -17.00 -8.60 -12.46
C ILE A 434 -17.67 -8.71 -13.82
N ALA A 435 -18.56 -9.69 -13.97
CA ALA A 435 -19.16 -10.07 -15.23
C ALA A 435 -20.27 -9.11 -15.67
N THR A 436 -20.62 -9.20 -16.94
CA THR A 436 -21.75 -8.44 -17.50
C THR A 436 -23.06 -8.88 -16.83
N GLY A 437 -23.79 -7.91 -16.26
CA GLY A 437 -25.02 -8.15 -15.50
C GLY A 437 -24.85 -7.92 -13.99
N ASP A 438 -23.61 -7.93 -13.50
CA ASP A 438 -23.30 -7.83 -12.09
C ASP A 438 -23.05 -6.38 -11.66
N THR A 439 -23.29 -6.09 -10.38
CA THR A 439 -23.22 -4.72 -9.85
C THR A 439 -22.59 -4.65 -8.46
N ILE A 440 -21.80 -3.60 -8.25
CA ILE A 440 -21.34 -3.15 -6.93
C ILE A 440 -21.89 -1.75 -6.68
N ASN A 441 -22.58 -1.56 -5.55
CA ASN A 441 -23.06 -0.25 -5.11
C ASN A 441 -22.41 0.11 -3.78
N ILE A 442 -22.02 1.37 -3.63
CA ILE A 442 -21.32 1.88 -2.45
C ILE A 442 -22.10 3.08 -1.92
N TYR A 443 -22.45 3.06 -0.64
CA TYR A 443 -23.31 4.04 -0.01
C TYR A 443 -22.58 4.74 1.16
N ASP A 444 -22.84 6.04 1.32
CA ASP A 444 -22.31 6.89 2.40
C ASP A 444 -23.16 6.76 3.67
N GLY A 445 -23.03 5.63 4.35
CA GLY A 445 -23.80 5.34 5.56
C GLY A 445 -23.86 3.85 5.87
N VAL A 446 -24.95 3.43 6.50
CA VAL A 446 -25.06 2.08 7.12
C VAL A 446 -25.87 1.08 6.30
N ASN A 447 -26.52 1.51 5.21
CA ASN A 447 -27.43 0.68 4.41
C ASN A 447 -27.74 1.28 3.02
N GLU A 448 -28.53 0.58 2.23
CA GLU A 448 -28.95 0.97 0.87
C GLU A 448 -29.87 2.22 0.82
N GLN A 449 -30.40 2.67 1.96
CA GLN A 449 -31.17 3.91 2.05
C GLN A 449 -30.27 5.15 2.21
N SER A 450 -28.98 4.94 2.48
CA SER A 450 -27.99 6.00 2.57
C SER A 450 -27.66 6.57 1.17
N PRO A 451 -27.09 7.78 1.04
CA PRO A 451 -26.73 8.35 -0.25
C PRO A 451 -25.77 7.43 -1.03
N LEU A 452 -26.07 7.15 -2.31
CA LEU A 452 -25.18 6.39 -3.19
C LEU A 452 -23.93 7.23 -3.51
N LEU A 453 -22.75 6.71 -3.17
CA LEU A 453 -21.45 7.30 -3.53
C LEU A 453 -21.08 6.92 -4.96
N GLU A 454 -21.03 5.62 -5.24
CA GLU A 454 -20.56 5.07 -6.52
C GLU A 454 -21.30 3.78 -6.87
N SER A 455 -21.40 3.50 -8.17
CA SER A 455 -21.95 2.24 -8.70
C SER A 455 -21.09 1.74 -9.86
N TYR A 456 -20.60 0.51 -9.73
CA TYR A 456 -19.72 -0.12 -10.69
C TYR A 456 -20.32 -1.40 -11.29
N ASN A 457 -19.97 -1.65 -12.56
CA ASN A 457 -20.31 -2.85 -13.32
C ASN A 457 -19.13 -3.23 -14.24
N ASN A 458 -19.33 -4.14 -15.19
CA ASN A 458 -18.26 -4.57 -16.10
C ASN A 458 -17.81 -3.51 -17.14
N THR A 459 -18.57 -2.42 -17.32
CA THR A 459 -18.28 -1.34 -18.28
C THR A 459 -17.91 -0.01 -17.61
N ASN A 460 -18.44 0.25 -16.41
CA ASN A 460 -18.07 1.35 -15.54
C ASN A 460 -17.36 0.77 -14.32
N PHE A 461 -16.02 0.77 -14.33
CA PHE A 461 -15.20 0.12 -13.31
C PHE A 461 -14.16 1.09 -12.71
N PRO A 462 -13.76 0.89 -11.45
CA PRO A 462 -12.74 1.71 -10.81
C PRO A 462 -11.36 1.40 -11.39
N VAL A 463 -10.47 2.39 -11.38
CA VAL A 463 -9.04 2.16 -11.63
C VAL A 463 -8.45 1.47 -10.40
N THR A 464 -7.89 0.27 -10.57
CA THR A 464 -7.31 -0.52 -9.48
C THR A 464 -5.91 -0.03 -9.07
N THR A 465 -5.39 -0.52 -7.94
CA THR A 465 -4.03 -0.20 -7.46
C THR A 465 -2.90 -0.74 -8.34
N GLU A 466 -3.19 -1.69 -9.24
CA GLU A 466 -2.23 -2.11 -10.28
C GLU A 466 -1.89 -0.93 -11.22
N ASN A 467 -2.79 0.06 -11.33
CA ASN A 467 -2.57 1.25 -12.11
C ASN A 467 -2.02 2.39 -11.24
N SER A 468 -1.19 3.25 -11.82
CA SER A 468 -0.47 4.33 -11.10
C SER A 468 -1.35 5.45 -10.51
N SER A 469 -2.68 5.36 -10.59
CA SER A 469 -3.64 6.32 -10.03
C SER A 469 -4.99 5.65 -9.73
N PRO A 470 -5.12 4.90 -8.63
CA PRO A 470 -6.35 4.19 -8.29
C PRO A 470 -7.51 5.16 -7.99
N THR A 471 -8.74 4.73 -8.26
CA THR A 471 -9.94 5.47 -7.88
C THR A 471 -10.11 5.43 -6.36
N LEU A 472 -10.05 6.60 -5.72
CA LEU A 472 -10.26 6.76 -4.28
C LEU A 472 -11.71 7.15 -4.00
N ILE A 473 -12.39 6.35 -3.19
CA ILE A 473 -13.77 6.60 -2.74
C ILE A 473 -13.72 7.08 -1.30
N GLY A 474 -14.18 8.30 -1.05
CA GLY A 474 -14.21 8.91 0.28
C GLY A 474 -15.64 9.04 0.80
N ALA A 475 -15.90 8.54 2.00
CA ALA A 475 -17.16 8.78 2.70
C ALA A 475 -17.16 10.17 3.35
N SER A 476 -18.33 10.83 3.37
CA SER A 476 -18.55 12.02 4.21
C SER A 476 -18.94 11.63 5.64
N THR A 477 -19.47 10.42 5.83
CA THR A 477 -19.79 9.84 7.14
C THR A 477 -18.67 8.92 7.65
N LYS A 478 -18.83 8.44 8.88
CA LYS A 478 -17.93 7.42 9.47
C LYS A 478 -18.23 6.00 8.98
N ASN A 479 -19.15 5.81 8.03
CA ASN A 479 -19.63 4.49 7.60
C ASN A 479 -19.59 4.37 6.07
N ILE A 480 -19.23 3.17 5.59
CA ILE A 480 -19.44 2.79 4.19
C ILE A 480 -20.22 1.48 4.18
N TYR A 481 -21.31 1.46 3.43
CA TYR A 481 -22.05 0.23 3.14
C TYR A 481 -21.84 -0.13 1.66
N LEU A 482 -21.41 -1.36 1.39
CA LEU A 482 -21.16 -1.87 0.04
C LEU A 482 -22.04 -3.09 -0.21
N THR A 483 -22.63 -3.18 -1.39
CA THR A 483 -23.35 -4.38 -1.86
C THR A 483 -22.74 -4.92 -3.14
N PHE A 484 -22.60 -6.24 -3.25
CA PHE A 484 -22.29 -6.93 -4.50
C PHE A 484 -23.44 -7.88 -4.85
N THR A 485 -23.97 -7.74 -6.07
CA THR A 485 -25.00 -8.63 -6.62
C THR A 485 -24.54 -9.20 -7.95
N SER A 486 -24.53 -10.53 -8.08
CA SER A 486 -24.31 -11.21 -9.36
C SER A 486 -25.59 -11.84 -9.92
N ASP A 487 -25.68 -11.91 -11.25
CA ASP A 487 -26.76 -12.54 -11.96
C ASP A 487 -26.63 -14.08 -12.01
N SER A 488 -27.58 -14.76 -12.67
CA SER A 488 -27.58 -16.22 -12.79
C SER A 488 -26.85 -16.74 -14.03
N ILE A 489 -26.15 -15.87 -14.76
CA ILE A 489 -25.64 -16.13 -16.12
C ILE A 489 -24.12 -16.31 -16.08
N ASN A 490 -23.38 -15.31 -15.64
CA ASN A 490 -21.93 -15.23 -15.82
C ASN A 490 -21.17 -15.22 -14.48
N GLU A 491 -19.89 -15.59 -14.53
CA GLU A 491 -18.95 -15.55 -13.41
C GLU A 491 -17.67 -14.87 -13.90
N ALA A 492 -16.92 -14.24 -12.99
CA ALA A 492 -15.64 -13.60 -13.26
C ALA A 492 -14.71 -13.72 -12.05
N GLU A 493 -13.51 -13.16 -12.13
CA GLU A 493 -12.45 -13.33 -11.11
C GLU A 493 -12.71 -12.59 -9.78
N GLY A 494 -13.73 -11.72 -9.74
CA GLY A 494 -14.18 -11.03 -8.55
C GLY A 494 -13.39 -9.79 -8.18
N PHE A 495 -13.43 -9.41 -6.90
CA PHE A 495 -12.79 -8.19 -6.44
C PHE A 495 -12.13 -8.33 -5.06
N LYS A 496 -11.14 -7.48 -4.84
CA LYS A 496 -10.54 -7.25 -3.52
C LYS A 496 -10.49 -5.75 -3.30
N SER A 497 -10.95 -5.30 -2.14
CA SER A 497 -10.97 -3.89 -1.78
C SER A 497 -10.23 -3.66 -0.48
N SER A 498 -9.45 -2.58 -0.44
CA SER A 498 -8.80 -2.08 0.75
C SER A 498 -9.52 -0.86 1.26
N TYR A 499 -9.58 -0.73 2.58
CA TYR A 499 -10.08 0.47 3.22
C TYR A 499 -9.14 0.91 4.35
N SER A 500 -9.16 2.21 4.62
CA SER A 500 -8.47 2.80 5.74
C SER A 500 -9.26 3.97 6.29
N VAL A 501 -9.32 4.03 7.60
CA VAL A 501 -9.76 5.19 8.33
C VAL A 501 -8.62 6.19 8.34
N ASN A 502 -8.93 7.42 7.95
CA ASN A 502 -7.96 8.49 7.94
C ASN A 502 -8.39 9.58 8.91
N TYR A 503 -7.47 9.93 9.78
CA TYR A 503 -7.54 11.08 10.67
C TYR A 503 -6.58 12.14 10.19
N CYS A 504 -6.70 13.35 10.71
CA CYS A 504 -5.83 14.46 10.39
C CYS A 504 -5.93 14.81 8.88
N LEU A 505 -7.18 15.02 8.43
CA LEU A 505 -7.46 15.35 7.03
C LEU A 505 -7.58 16.86 6.87
N SER A 506 -6.75 17.42 5.99
CA SER A 506 -6.76 18.86 5.77
C SER A 506 -8.04 19.29 5.04
N ASP A 507 -8.72 20.31 5.54
CA ASP A 507 -10.03 20.72 5.03
C ASP A 507 -10.19 22.25 4.95
N THR A 508 -11.14 22.71 4.14
CA THR A 508 -11.56 24.13 4.09
C THR A 508 -13.06 24.22 4.34
N ILE A 509 -13.42 24.91 5.41
CA ILE A 509 -14.76 24.95 5.97
C ILE A 509 -15.36 26.33 5.70
N TYR A 510 -16.56 26.35 5.13
CA TYR A 510 -17.28 27.57 4.74
C TYR A 510 -18.50 27.86 5.61
N ASP A 511 -18.88 26.93 6.49
CA ASP A 511 -20.03 27.10 7.37
C ASP A 511 -19.75 28.15 8.47
N LEU A 512 -20.79 28.89 8.87
CA LEU A 512 -20.70 29.97 9.87
C LEU A 512 -20.43 29.45 11.30
N SER A 513 -20.70 28.18 11.54
CA SER A 513 -20.44 27.47 12.79
C SER A 513 -20.36 25.98 12.52
N GLY A 514 -19.65 25.26 13.38
CA GLY A 514 -19.53 23.81 13.28
C GLY A 514 -18.51 23.26 14.27
N THR A 515 -18.16 22.00 14.11
CA THR A 515 -17.16 21.31 14.94
C THR A 515 -15.99 20.91 14.06
N VAL A 516 -14.77 21.05 14.59
CA VAL A 516 -13.53 20.62 13.95
C VAL A 516 -12.74 19.78 14.95
N SER A 517 -12.24 18.64 14.53
CA SER A 517 -11.36 17.79 15.32
C SER A 517 -10.16 17.32 14.49
N ASP A 518 -9.18 16.74 15.17
CA ASP A 518 -8.12 15.97 14.51
C ASP A 518 -8.66 14.69 13.85
N GLY A 519 -9.90 14.31 14.16
CA GLY A 519 -10.65 13.24 13.51
C GLY A 519 -10.48 11.87 14.14
N SER A 520 -9.55 11.69 15.08
CA SER A 520 -9.30 10.39 15.73
C SER A 520 -10.53 9.86 16.48
N GLY A 521 -11.43 10.76 16.91
CA GLY A 521 -12.64 10.40 17.62
C GLY A 521 -12.28 9.74 18.96
N PRO A 522 -12.81 8.54 19.28
CA PRO A 522 -12.47 7.88 20.54
C PRO A 522 -11.08 7.22 20.54
N CYS A 523 -10.36 7.20 19.41
CA CYS A 523 -9.01 6.65 19.31
C CYS A 523 -7.93 7.71 19.54
N ASP A 524 -6.71 7.23 19.79
CA ASP A 524 -5.53 8.07 19.78
C ASP A 524 -5.16 8.51 18.35
N TYR A 525 -4.63 9.72 18.19
CA TYR A 525 -4.20 10.22 16.89
C TYR A 525 -2.93 9.54 16.37
N ASN A 526 -2.72 9.60 15.06
CA ASN A 526 -1.52 9.05 14.43
C ASN A 526 -0.26 9.89 14.72
N VAL A 527 0.88 9.21 14.86
CA VAL A 527 2.21 9.84 14.87
C VAL A 527 2.60 10.32 13.47
N ALA A 528 3.57 11.23 13.40
CA ALA A 528 4.19 11.78 12.20
C ALA A 528 3.20 12.45 11.22
N THR A 529 2.19 13.12 11.76
CA THR A 529 1.17 13.82 10.98
C THR A 529 1.40 15.33 10.93
N ASN A 530 0.87 15.98 9.89
CA ASN A 530 0.91 17.43 9.73
C ASN A 530 -0.26 17.90 8.87
N CYS A 531 -1.32 18.37 9.53
CA CYS A 531 -2.63 18.57 8.91
C CYS A 531 -3.14 19.97 9.22
N ARG A 532 -4.02 20.47 8.34
CA ARG A 532 -4.48 21.85 8.44
C ARG A 532 -5.96 22.01 8.12
N TRP A 533 -6.63 22.85 8.90
CA TRP A 533 -8.02 23.26 8.64
C TRP A 533 -8.04 24.75 8.37
N ILE A 534 -8.85 25.17 7.41
CA ILE A 534 -9.07 26.58 7.07
C ILE A 534 -10.54 26.88 7.27
N ILE A 535 -10.88 27.65 8.30
CA ILE A 535 -12.23 28.16 8.51
C ILE A 535 -12.32 29.49 7.76
N LYS A 536 -13.09 29.52 6.67
CA LYS A 536 -13.31 30.67 5.78
C LYS A 536 -14.80 30.80 5.40
N PRO A 537 -15.69 31.07 6.36
CA PRO A 537 -17.06 31.45 6.04
C PRO A 537 -17.13 32.78 5.29
N ALA A 538 -18.20 32.97 4.52
CA ALA A 538 -18.50 34.26 3.91
C ALA A 538 -18.78 35.31 5.00
N ASP A 539 -18.30 36.54 4.78
CA ASP A 539 -18.62 37.74 5.57
C ASP A 539 -18.27 37.73 7.07
N ALA A 540 -17.45 36.77 7.52
CA ALA A 540 -16.99 36.68 8.90
C ALA A 540 -16.01 37.82 9.26
N GLN A 541 -16.19 38.43 10.42
CA GLN A 541 -15.25 39.38 11.02
C GLN A 541 -14.31 38.72 12.03
N SER A 542 -14.86 37.78 12.80
CA SER A 542 -14.13 37.03 13.80
C SER A 542 -14.64 35.60 13.88
N VAL A 543 -13.77 34.70 14.31
CA VAL A 543 -14.06 33.29 14.55
C VAL A 543 -13.69 32.99 15.99
N THR A 544 -14.63 32.46 16.76
CA THR A 544 -14.40 32.00 18.13
C THR A 544 -14.27 30.49 18.13
N LEU A 545 -13.19 29.99 18.72
CA LEU A 545 -12.91 28.56 18.88
C LEU A 545 -13.11 28.17 20.34
N ASN A 546 -13.89 27.12 20.59
CA ASN A 546 -14.13 26.57 21.91
C ASN A 546 -13.73 25.09 21.94
N PHE A 547 -12.56 24.79 22.49
CA PHE A 547 -12.07 23.41 22.57
C PHE A 547 -12.91 22.61 23.56
N THR A 548 -13.56 21.56 23.06
CA THR A 548 -14.38 20.62 23.83
C THR A 548 -13.55 19.44 24.33
N GLU A 549 -12.50 19.08 23.59
CA GLU A 549 -11.54 18.03 23.92
C GLU A 549 -10.12 18.50 23.60
N PHE A 550 -9.17 18.23 24.48
CA PHE A 550 -7.76 18.52 24.22
C PHE A 550 -6.82 17.67 25.09
N ASN A 551 -6.14 16.71 24.46
CA ASN A 551 -5.15 15.86 25.08
C ASN A 551 -4.08 15.47 24.05
N LEU A 552 -2.86 15.98 24.25
CA LEU A 552 -1.71 15.68 23.41
C LEU A 552 -0.64 14.95 24.23
N ALA A 553 0.23 14.23 23.53
CA ALA A 553 1.28 13.43 24.15
C ALA A 553 2.16 14.25 25.12
N THR A 554 2.47 13.64 26.26
CA THR A 554 3.10 14.32 27.41
C THR A 554 4.62 14.38 27.36
N ASP A 555 5.22 13.89 26.28
CA ASP A 555 6.67 13.69 26.16
C ASP A 555 7.46 15.00 25.90
N ASN A 556 6.80 16.16 25.84
CA ASN A 556 7.38 17.49 25.61
C ASN A 556 8.07 17.67 24.24
N VAL A 557 8.00 16.69 23.33
CA VAL A 557 8.76 16.73 22.07
C VAL A 557 7.80 16.62 20.88
N GLY A 558 7.22 17.74 20.47
CA GLY A 558 6.83 17.93 19.06
C GLY A 558 5.34 18.04 18.75
N ASP A 559 4.45 17.58 19.64
CA ASP A 559 3.00 17.60 19.36
C ASP A 559 2.38 18.96 19.68
N TYR A 560 1.71 19.57 18.69
CA TYR A 560 1.08 20.87 18.90
C TYR A 560 -0.09 21.15 17.95
N VAL A 561 -1.02 22.00 18.42
CA VAL A 561 -2.03 22.68 17.60
C VAL A 561 -1.69 24.16 17.51
N LYS A 562 -1.43 24.66 16.30
CA LYS A 562 -1.20 26.08 16.04
C LYS A 562 -2.42 26.73 15.42
N VAL A 563 -2.79 27.90 15.93
CA VAL A 563 -3.86 28.74 15.40
C VAL A 563 -3.26 29.95 14.70
N TYR A 564 -3.73 30.24 13.50
CA TYR A 564 -3.26 31.31 12.62
C TYR A 564 -4.41 32.24 12.23
N LYS A 565 -4.13 33.54 12.10
CA LYS A 565 -5.01 34.48 11.39
C LYS A 565 -4.67 34.54 9.90
N ASN A 566 -5.68 34.50 9.03
CA ASN A 566 -5.57 34.67 7.58
C ASN A 566 -4.82 33.58 6.79
N ASN A 567 -3.58 33.25 7.15
CA ASN A 567 -2.76 32.26 6.45
C ASN A 567 -1.68 31.64 7.36
N PHE A 568 -1.03 30.57 6.89
CA PHE A 568 -0.05 29.79 7.66
C PHE A 568 1.36 30.41 7.71
N LEU A 569 1.48 31.74 7.69
CA LEU A 569 2.76 32.43 7.89
C LEU A 569 3.11 32.50 9.38
N ALA A 570 4.41 32.45 9.70
CA ALA A 570 4.88 32.54 11.08
C ALA A 570 4.47 33.85 11.77
N SER A 571 4.40 34.96 11.03
CA SER A 571 3.94 36.26 11.53
C SER A 571 2.45 36.31 11.89
N ASN A 572 1.68 35.30 11.49
CA ASN A 572 0.24 35.22 11.67
C ASN A 572 -0.18 34.18 12.73
N VAL A 573 0.78 33.57 13.44
CA VAL A 573 0.48 32.68 14.57
C VAL A 573 -0.18 33.50 15.68
N ILE A 574 -1.36 33.06 16.13
CA ILE A 574 -2.08 33.61 17.28
C ILE A 574 -1.64 32.91 18.55
N THR A 575 -1.61 31.57 18.52
CA THR A 575 -1.20 30.75 19.67
C THR A 575 -0.74 29.36 19.23
N THR A 576 -0.02 28.68 20.10
CA THR A 576 0.38 27.28 19.99
C THR A 576 -0.07 26.56 21.26
N TYR A 577 -0.92 25.56 21.12
CA TYR A 577 -1.31 24.66 22.20
C TYR A 577 -0.49 23.37 22.14
N ASN A 578 -0.12 22.85 23.30
CA ASN A 578 0.54 21.57 23.50
C ASN A 578 0.10 21.01 24.87
N TYR A 579 0.61 19.87 25.31
CA TYR A 579 0.20 19.29 26.60
C TYR A 579 0.50 20.21 27.81
N LEU A 580 1.58 21.02 27.77
CA LEU A 580 1.94 21.96 28.84
C LEU A 580 1.07 23.22 28.84
N THR A 581 0.64 23.65 27.66
CA THR A 581 -0.19 24.85 27.47
C THR A 581 -1.47 24.49 26.72
N PRO A 582 -2.40 23.73 27.36
CA PRO A 582 -3.69 23.42 26.76
C PRO A 582 -4.61 24.65 26.72
N PRO A 583 -5.62 24.69 25.84
CA PRO A 583 -6.61 25.76 25.81
C PRO A 583 -7.45 25.75 27.10
N LEU A 584 -7.45 26.86 27.82
CA LEU A 584 -8.19 27.01 29.09
C LEU A 584 -9.50 27.80 28.94
N GLN A 585 -9.67 28.52 27.84
CA GLN A 585 -10.84 29.35 27.56
C GLN A 585 -11.04 29.47 26.04
N PRO A 586 -12.25 29.84 25.57
CA PRO A 586 -12.49 30.11 24.15
C PRO A 586 -11.52 31.16 23.58
N LEU A 587 -11.06 30.94 22.35
CA LEU A 587 -10.17 31.84 21.62
C LEU A 587 -10.93 32.54 20.50
N THR A 588 -11.11 33.86 20.59
CA THR A 588 -11.64 34.67 19.49
C THR A 588 -10.51 35.24 18.65
N VAL A 589 -10.45 34.85 17.38
CA VAL A 589 -9.53 35.40 16.38
C VAL A 589 -10.26 36.47 15.58
N GLN A 590 -9.78 37.71 15.68
CA GLN A 590 -10.29 38.87 14.94
C GLN A 590 -9.80 38.84 13.48
N ALA A 591 -10.28 37.87 12.71
CA ALA A 591 -9.98 37.70 11.29
C ALA A 591 -11.10 36.94 10.55
N PRO A 592 -11.30 37.21 9.25
CA PRO A 592 -12.27 36.49 8.42
C PRO A 592 -11.87 35.04 8.13
N ILE A 593 -10.59 34.71 8.32
CA ILE A 593 -10.04 33.39 8.03
C ILE A 593 -9.20 32.95 9.22
N VAL A 594 -9.46 31.73 9.71
CA VAL A 594 -8.64 31.09 10.74
C VAL A 594 -8.04 29.81 10.21
N GLY A 595 -6.72 29.69 10.33
CA GLY A 595 -5.99 28.47 10.02
C GLY A 595 -5.66 27.70 11.28
N ILE A 596 -5.93 26.40 11.29
CA ILE A 596 -5.52 25.47 12.34
C ILE A 596 -4.48 24.52 11.75
N ARG A 597 -3.39 24.24 12.48
CA ARG A 597 -2.38 23.27 12.08
C ARG A 597 -2.05 22.35 13.23
N PHE A 598 -2.27 21.05 13.04
CA PHE A 598 -1.88 20.01 13.99
C PHE A 598 -0.66 19.27 13.46
N VAL A 599 0.35 19.10 14.31
CA VAL A 599 1.58 18.37 13.98
C VAL A 599 1.91 17.41 15.11
N THR A 600 2.29 16.18 14.76
CA THR A 600 2.67 15.13 15.72
C THR A 600 4.08 14.61 15.46
N ASN A 601 4.75 14.17 16.52
CA ASN A 601 6.06 13.54 16.53
C ASN A 601 5.97 12.08 16.06
N TYR A 602 7.08 11.35 16.02
CA TYR A 602 7.13 9.96 15.54
C TYR A 602 7.04 8.89 16.65
N LEU A 603 6.77 9.29 17.90
CA LEU A 603 6.98 8.44 19.08
C LEU A 603 5.70 8.12 19.84
N THR A 604 4.86 9.14 20.09
CA THR A 604 3.79 9.03 21.09
C THR A 604 2.47 9.54 20.55
N GLN A 605 1.39 8.96 21.07
CA GLN A 605 0.02 9.29 20.70
C GLN A 605 -0.77 9.67 21.96
N ALA A 606 -1.90 10.33 21.78
CA ALA A 606 -2.88 10.63 22.82
C ALA A 606 -4.27 10.81 22.17
N SER A 607 -5.29 11.05 22.98
CA SER A 607 -6.69 11.03 22.53
C SER A 607 -7.10 12.21 21.63
N GLY A 608 -6.25 13.19 21.41
CA GLY A 608 -6.48 14.22 20.39
C GLY A 608 -7.24 15.45 20.87
N TRP A 609 -7.92 16.12 19.94
CA TRP A 609 -8.61 17.37 20.23
C TRP A 609 -9.81 17.61 19.31
N ALA A 610 -10.79 18.32 19.85
CA ALA A 610 -11.97 18.81 19.14
C ALA A 610 -12.33 20.21 19.65
N PHE A 611 -12.87 21.04 18.76
CA PHE A 611 -13.43 22.34 19.13
C PHE A 611 -14.68 22.65 18.31
N ASP A 612 -15.62 23.34 18.96
CA ASP A 612 -16.71 24.02 18.28
C ASP A 612 -16.26 25.42 17.89
N TYR A 613 -16.72 25.89 16.73
CA TYR A 613 -16.49 27.27 16.32
C TYR A 613 -17.78 27.97 15.93
N SER A 614 -17.77 29.29 16.13
CA SER A 614 -18.82 30.19 15.69
C SER A 614 -18.20 31.46 15.13
N THR A 615 -18.91 32.10 14.20
CA THR A 615 -18.44 33.32 13.54
C THR A 615 -19.35 34.50 13.81
N THR A 616 -18.76 35.68 13.89
CA THR A 616 -19.52 36.94 13.89
C THR A 616 -19.50 37.50 12.47
N ILE A 617 -20.66 37.59 11.83
CA ILE A 617 -20.79 38.22 10.50
C ILE A 617 -20.91 39.74 10.63
N THR A 618 -20.55 40.44 9.56
CA THR A 618 -20.79 41.88 9.46
C THR A 618 -22.30 42.12 9.31
N ASN A 619 -22.95 42.80 10.26
CA ASN A 619 -24.23 43.46 9.94
C ASN A 619 -23.93 44.48 8.83
N ILE A 620 -24.65 44.42 7.72
CA ILE A 620 -24.59 45.50 6.73
C ILE A 620 -25.25 46.70 7.40
N LEU A 621 -24.47 47.72 7.77
CA LEU A 621 -25.02 48.98 8.27
C LEU A 621 -25.86 49.62 7.16
N GLU A 622 -27.16 49.79 7.42
CA GLU A 622 -28.05 50.49 6.52
C GLU A 622 -27.65 51.96 6.45
N SER A 623 -27.54 52.52 5.23
CA SER A 623 -27.20 53.92 5.06
C SER A 623 -28.28 54.79 5.71
N GLU A 624 -27.92 55.53 6.77
CA GLU A 624 -28.78 56.54 7.43
C GLU A 624 -29.17 57.72 6.51
N SER A 625 -28.69 57.76 5.26
CA SER A 625 -28.81 58.90 4.34
C SER A 625 -30.01 58.86 3.36
N HIS A 626 -31.04 58.04 3.59
CA HIS A 626 -32.23 58.04 2.73
C HIS A 626 -33.47 58.64 3.42
N PRO A 627 -34.18 59.58 2.76
CA PRO A 627 -35.18 60.46 3.39
C PRO A 627 -36.45 59.75 3.92
N ASN A 628 -36.58 58.43 3.79
CA ASN A 628 -37.78 57.67 4.15
C ASN A 628 -37.55 56.54 5.18
N ASN A 629 -36.37 56.45 5.83
CA ASN A 629 -36.11 55.56 6.98
C ASN A 629 -36.73 54.15 6.86
N ALA A 630 -36.40 53.41 5.80
CA ALA A 630 -36.77 52.00 5.68
C ALA A 630 -35.65 51.14 6.28
N PHE A 631 -35.99 50.29 7.24
CA PHE A 631 -35.09 49.37 7.92
C PHE A 631 -35.46 47.93 7.62
N ILE A 632 -34.48 47.10 7.32
CA ILE A 632 -34.64 45.67 7.06
C ILE A 632 -33.95 44.90 8.17
N TYR A 633 -34.67 43.99 8.82
CA TYR A 633 -34.08 43.15 9.83
C TYR A 633 -34.66 41.71 9.83
N PRO A 634 -33.78 40.69 9.96
CA PRO A 634 -32.32 40.79 9.99
C PRO A 634 -31.73 41.18 8.61
N ASN A 635 -30.56 41.83 8.60
CA ASN A 635 -29.83 42.18 7.38
C ASN A 635 -28.35 41.77 7.52
N PRO A 636 -27.86 40.79 6.74
CA PRO A 636 -28.55 40.08 5.65
C PRO A 636 -29.61 39.07 6.13
N PHE A 637 -30.54 38.68 5.23
CA PHE A 637 -31.52 37.61 5.44
C PHE A 637 -31.54 36.64 4.24
N THR A 638 -31.96 35.39 4.48
CA THR A 638 -32.07 34.33 3.45
C THR A 638 -33.50 33.93 3.12
N ASN A 639 -34.38 33.81 4.12
CA ASN A 639 -35.77 33.38 3.94
C ASN A 639 -36.78 34.48 4.28
N ASP A 640 -36.74 34.98 5.51
CA ASP A 640 -37.69 35.98 6.03
C ASP A 640 -36.96 37.24 6.49
N ALA A 641 -37.54 38.40 6.21
CA ALA A 641 -37.15 39.69 6.78
C ALA A 641 -38.37 40.57 7.00
N THR A 642 -38.26 41.49 7.96
CA THR A 642 -39.22 42.56 8.15
C THR A 642 -38.69 43.85 7.56
N ILE A 643 -39.52 44.55 6.78
CA ILE A 643 -39.22 45.90 6.29
C ILE A 643 -40.07 46.90 7.06
N SER A 644 -39.43 47.70 7.90
CA SER A 644 -40.06 48.79 8.67
C SER A 644 -39.83 50.13 8.01
N PHE A 645 -40.87 50.93 7.79
CA PHE A 645 -40.73 52.28 7.24
C PHE A 645 -41.75 53.24 7.85
N TYR A 646 -41.44 54.54 7.81
CA TYR A 646 -42.31 55.57 8.37
C TYR A 646 -43.28 56.13 7.32
N SER A 647 -44.52 56.42 7.74
CA SER A 647 -45.49 57.19 6.96
C SER A 647 -46.03 58.37 7.78
N ASP A 648 -46.15 59.54 7.15
CA ASP A 648 -46.59 60.79 7.76
C ASP A 648 -48.12 60.96 7.77
N LYS A 649 -48.88 60.02 7.19
CA LYS A 649 -50.34 60.09 7.12
C LYS A 649 -50.98 58.72 6.87
N LEU A 650 -52.24 58.60 7.28
CA LEU A 650 -53.06 57.43 6.98
C LEU A 650 -53.45 57.39 5.49
N GLN A 651 -52.98 56.39 4.75
CA GLN A 651 -53.30 56.22 3.33
C GLN A 651 -53.19 54.76 2.88
N ASN A 652 -53.91 54.39 1.81
CA ASN A 652 -53.63 53.13 1.12
C ASN A 652 -52.40 53.30 0.24
N ALA A 653 -51.46 52.36 0.30
CA ALA A 653 -50.23 52.38 -0.47
C ALA A 653 -49.94 51.00 -1.08
N ASN A 654 -49.28 51.03 -2.25
CA ASN A 654 -48.67 49.85 -2.84
C ASN A 654 -47.17 49.95 -2.60
N VAL A 655 -46.60 48.96 -1.91
CA VAL A 655 -45.17 48.87 -1.66
C VAL A 655 -44.59 47.81 -2.57
N SER A 656 -43.63 48.20 -3.40
CA SER A 656 -42.92 47.32 -4.34
C SER A 656 -41.49 47.11 -3.87
N ILE A 657 -41.09 45.86 -3.69
CA ILE A 657 -39.72 45.46 -3.40
C ILE A 657 -39.07 45.07 -4.72
N VAL A 658 -37.96 45.70 -5.07
CA VAL A 658 -37.23 45.45 -6.31
C VAL A 658 -35.77 45.12 -6.00
N ASP A 659 -35.15 44.26 -6.80
CA ASP A 659 -33.70 44.05 -6.72
C ASP A 659 -32.93 45.21 -7.36
N VAL A 660 -31.59 45.19 -7.24
CA VAL A 660 -30.71 46.21 -7.81
C VAL A 660 -30.73 46.29 -9.34
N THR A 661 -31.32 45.30 -10.02
CA THR A 661 -31.53 45.30 -11.47
C THR A 661 -32.88 45.90 -11.88
N GLY A 662 -33.72 46.25 -10.90
CA GLY A 662 -35.08 46.77 -11.10
C GLY A 662 -36.13 45.67 -11.27
N LYS A 663 -35.79 44.40 -11.07
CA LYS A 663 -36.77 43.30 -11.12
C LYS A 663 -37.63 43.32 -9.86
N ASN A 664 -38.94 43.24 -10.03
CA ASN A 664 -39.88 43.17 -8.92
C ASN A 664 -39.79 41.81 -8.20
N ILE A 665 -39.47 41.85 -6.91
CA ILE A 665 -39.39 40.70 -6.01
C ILE A 665 -40.75 40.45 -5.36
N ASN A 666 -41.42 41.52 -4.92
CA ASN A 666 -42.73 41.42 -4.27
C ASN A 666 -43.53 42.75 -4.36
N ASN A 667 -44.86 42.66 -4.27
CA ASN A 667 -45.77 43.80 -4.20
C ASN A 667 -46.81 43.57 -3.10
N VAL A 668 -46.92 44.51 -2.17
CA VAL A 668 -47.88 44.43 -1.06
C VAL A 668 -48.77 45.66 -1.04
N GLN A 669 -50.08 45.46 -0.97
CA GLN A 669 -51.03 46.54 -0.72
C GLN A 669 -51.30 46.67 0.77
N LEU A 670 -51.05 47.86 1.33
CA LEU A 670 -51.19 48.13 2.75
C LEU A 670 -52.01 49.38 2.99
N LYS A 671 -52.74 49.39 4.10
CA LYS A 671 -53.31 50.60 4.66
C LYS A 671 -52.33 51.14 5.69
N LEU A 672 -51.56 52.14 5.31
CA LEU A 672 -50.54 52.75 6.16
C LEU A 672 -51.20 53.50 7.32
N ILE A 673 -50.58 53.42 8.49
CA ILE A 673 -50.83 54.29 9.63
C ILE A 673 -49.82 55.43 9.65
N GLU A 674 -50.22 56.55 10.25
CA GLU A 674 -49.28 57.61 10.62
C GLU A 674 -48.35 57.05 11.71
N GLY A 675 -47.05 56.94 11.40
CA GLY A 675 -46.07 56.22 12.22
C GLY A 675 -45.34 55.11 11.45
N ILE A 676 -44.80 54.13 12.19
CA ILE A 676 -44.02 53.01 11.65
C ILE A 676 -44.96 51.92 11.11
N ASN A 677 -44.68 51.44 9.90
CA ASN A 677 -45.40 50.37 9.21
C ASN A 677 -44.42 49.24 8.89
N ASN A 678 -44.87 47.98 8.94
CA ASN A 678 -44.05 46.79 8.71
C ASN A 678 -44.62 45.90 7.60
N ILE A 679 -43.74 45.25 6.85
CA ILE A 679 -44.05 44.24 5.83
C ILE A 679 -43.31 42.96 6.14
#